data_AF-A0A932CQ69-F1
#
_entry.id   AF-A0A932CQ69-F1
#
_cell.length_a   1.000
_cell.length_b   1.000
_cell.length_c   1.000
_cell.angle_alpha   90.00
_cell.angle_beta   90.00
_cell.angle_gamma   90.00
#
_symmetry.space_group_name_H-M   'P 1'
#
loop_
_entity.id
_entity.type
_entity.pdbx_description
1 polymer ?
#
loop_
_entity_poly.entity_id
_entity_poly.type
_entity_poly.pdbx_seq_one_letter_code
_entity_poly.pdbx_strand_id
1 'polypeptide(L)'
;MKLKLLLLTTAIFVVLSTALFGLYEYSTSPQFCQGCHFMRPYYESWKHSSHRKVNCMTCHFEPGALNELRGKWKAVRQFATFVTGTYTSKPFAEISDRSCLQTGCHSTRLLEGRQRFKRGILFDHRPHLLEMRRGMKLRCTSCHSQMVIGTHVEVTESTCFLCHFRLERQASGRKEDPSLGGCPLCHGPPAGVTRVAGREIRHQDLVQRGIPCTRCHTNVVSGRGEVDRERCFDCHNQPQKIEKMGQVELIHINHISLHRIECERCHRPIRHRIPSRLPHGQGPQDSCGDCHEATHLPQQALYLGRGGRGVEEMPAPKSQIGMGCTACHVVPQRDAQEARLFGQTFTANALPCYACHGKRYEAFLHRLPRQLGSMISFLEKGLAHRKRLLASSSLRLSEEERSRLQLLLKDARFNVRLVKQAQGIHNPWYAIELLRASRGFLQEADQILAAEPIWSRGKDPRPLPIGFREESCRETCHGTLPEPQLISANGGRPFPHPLHQSQVSGSCLRCHPGKRHPYPATLQQKDCSACHHQGKSAEEEACPKCHRLQVSFAKGEVAWPLGEEIEADNEMEDVECNECHTLTAKDPLKAIRKNCIDCHEEEEKKDYGKVMDDWLQGYGGKLATLSAQLKGIEARATAPDQRESLQKLKSSLELLQKARPIHNVALADEVIEAVEEEIKGLNGSALTPASSQVPKSKY
;
A
#
# COMPACT_ATOMS: atom_id res chain seq x y z
N MET A 1 -28.13 47.00 -72.21
CA MET A 1 -28.83 45.77 -71.74
C MET A 1 -27.87 44.62 -71.38
N LYS A 2 -26.87 44.28 -72.21
CA LYS A 2 -25.98 43.11 -71.98
C LYS A 2 -25.21 43.14 -70.64
N LEU A 3 -24.70 44.30 -70.20
CA LEU A 3 -23.97 44.43 -68.93
C LEU A 3 -24.87 44.25 -67.69
N LYS A 4 -26.11 44.76 -67.72
CA LYS A 4 -27.08 44.59 -66.61
C LYS A 4 -27.51 43.12 -66.49
N LEU A 5 -27.69 42.42 -67.60
CA LEU A 5 -28.01 40.98 -67.62
C LEU A 5 -26.83 40.13 -67.12
N LEU A 6 -25.59 40.49 -67.48
CA LEU A 6 -24.37 39.82 -66.99
C LEU A 6 -24.18 40.02 -65.48
N LEU A 7 -24.40 41.23 -64.98
CA LEU A 7 -24.31 41.52 -63.54
C LEU A 7 -25.41 40.80 -62.74
N LEU A 8 -26.64 40.77 -63.26
CA LEU A 8 -27.74 40.05 -62.63
C LEU A 8 -27.49 38.53 -62.57
N THR A 9 -27.04 37.93 -63.68
CA THR A 9 -26.73 36.49 -63.75
C THR A 9 -25.55 36.11 -62.85
N THR A 10 -24.51 36.96 -62.79
CA THR A 10 -23.38 36.77 -61.87
C THR A 10 -23.82 36.89 -60.42
N ALA A 11 -24.64 37.88 -60.06
CA ALA A 11 -25.18 38.03 -58.71
C ALA A 11 -26.04 36.82 -58.31
N ILE A 12 -26.91 36.34 -59.20
CA ILE A 12 -27.71 35.12 -58.97
C ILE A 12 -26.79 33.91 -58.79
N PHE A 13 -25.77 33.75 -59.63
CA PHE A 13 -24.81 32.65 -59.52
C PHE A 13 -24.05 32.68 -58.20
N VAL A 14 -23.60 33.85 -57.74
CA VAL A 14 -22.92 34.01 -56.45
C VAL A 14 -23.86 33.70 -55.30
N VAL A 15 -25.10 34.21 -55.32
CA VAL A 15 -26.11 33.91 -54.29
C VAL A 15 -26.43 32.42 -54.25
N LEU A 16 -26.65 31.79 -55.41
CA LEU A 16 -26.94 30.36 -55.52
C LEU A 16 -25.75 29.52 -55.02
N SER A 17 -24.53 29.88 -55.41
CA SER A 17 -23.32 29.16 -54.98
C SER A 17 -23.09 29.29 -53.48
N THR A 18 -23.33 30.48 -52.92
CA THR A 18 -23.22 30.73 -51.47
C THR A 18 -24.31 29.97 -50.71
N ALA A 19 -25.54 29.93 -51.22
CA ALA A 19 -26.63 29.16 -50.63
C ALA A 19 -26.36 27.66 -50.67
N LEU A 20 -25.90 27.13 -51.82
CA LEU A 20 -25.52 25.73 -51.98
C LEU A 20 -24.36 25.35 -51.06
N PHE A 21 -23.36 26.23 -50.90
CA PHE A 21 -22.27 26.04 -49.95
C PHE A 21 -22.77 26.06 -48.50
N GLY A 22 -23.69 26.95 -48.15
CA GLY A 22 -24.31 26.99 -46.82
C GLY A 22 -25.12 25.72 -46.50
N LEU A 23 -25.92 25.23 -47.46
CA LEU A 23 -26.62 23.94 -47.32
C LEU A 23 -25.64 22.79 -47.20
N TYR A 24 -24.55 22.84 -47.96
CA TYR A 24 -23.49 21.84 -47.92
C TYR A 24 -22.85 21.75 -46.53
N GLU A 25 -22.37 22.87 -45.99
CA GLU A 25 -21.78 22.94 -44.65
C GLU A 25 -22.78 22.50 -43.58
N TYR A 26 -24.02 22.97 -43.65
CA TYR A 26 -25.07 22.57 -42.72
C TYR A 26 -25.35 21.07 -42.75
N SER A 27 -25.40 20.45 -43.93
CA SER A 27 -25.66 19.00 -44.09
C SER A 27 -24.60 18.10 -43.46
N THR A 28 -23.42 18.66 -43.16
CA THR A 28 -22.31 17.95 -42.49
C THR A 28 -22.16 18.35 -41.02
N SER A 29 -23.06 19.19 -40.50
CA SER A 29 -23.01 19.66 -39.12
C SER A 29 -23.61 18.64 -38.14
N PRO A 30 -23.11 18.57 -36.89
CA PRO A 30 -23.72 17.75 -35.83
C PRO A 30 -25.21 18.06 -35.59
N GLN A 31 -25.62 19.32 -35.76
CA GLN A 31 -26.99 19.80 -35.59
C GLN A 31 -27.93 19.21 -36.65
N PHE A 32 -27.48 19.13 -37.90
CA PHE A 32 -28.24 18.43 -38.94
C PHE A 32 -28.41 16.95 -38.61
N CYS A 33 -27.34 16.29 -38.14
CA CYS A 33 -27.40 14.88 -37.74
C CYS A 33 -28.39 14.62 -36.59
N GLN A 34 -28.53 15.56 -35.64
CA GLN A 34 -29.53 15.46 -34.55
C GLN A 34 -30.98 15.38 -35.06
N GLY A 35 -31.25 15.91 -36.25
CA GLY A 35 -32.55 15.84 -36.91
C GLY A 35 -33.01 14.38 -37.18
N CYS A 36 -32.06 13.46 -37.40
CA CYS A 36 -32.35 12.04 -37.52
C CYS A 36 -32.59 11.41 -36.15
N HIS A 37 -33.76 10.83 -35.89
CA HIS A 37 -34.11 10.35 -34.55
C HIS A 37 -33.11 9.32 -33.98
N PHE A 38 -32.54 8.43 -34.81
CA PHE A 38 -31.63 7.38 -34.36
C PHE A 38 -30.22 7.90 -34.07
N MET A 39 -29.90 9.11 -34.55
CA MET A 39 -28.64 9.80 -34.28
C MET A 39 -28.69 10.62 -32.99
N ARG A 40 -29.87 10.96 -32.46
CA ARG A 40 -30.02 11.76 -31.23
C ARG A 40 -29.22 11.21 -30.03
N PRO A 41 -29.25 9.90 -29.70
CA PRO A 41 -28.46 9.39 -28.58
C PRO A 41 -26.95 9.56 -28.77
N TYR A 42 -26.47 9.47 -30.02
CA TYR A 42 -25.05 9.64 -30.38
C TYR A 42 -24.64 11.11 -30.35
N TYR A 43 -25.52 12.02 -30.77
CA TYR A 43 -25.30 13.46 -30.65
C TYR A 43 -25.22 13.88 -29.18
N GLU A 44 -26.13 13.41 -28.34
CA GLU A 44 -26.10 13.73 -26.91
C GLU A 44 -24.85 13.15 -26.23
N SER A 45 -24.41 11.94 -26.59
CA SER A 45 -23.17 11.39 -26.05
C SER A 45 -21.93 12.14 -26.55
N TRP A 46 -21.91 12.59 -27.81
CA TRP A 46 -20.85 13.42 -28.37
C TRP A 46 -20.75 14.76 -27.65
N LYS A 47 -21.89 15.41 -27.37
CA LYS A 47 -21.99 16.71 -26.69
C LYS A 47 -21.34 16.70 -25.30
N HIS A 48 -21.39 15.56 -24.60
CA HIS A 48 -20.77 15.37 -23.29
C HIS A 48 -19.36 14.77 -23.34
N SER A 49 -18.86 14.45 -24.53
CA SER A 49 -17.53 13.84 -24.71
C SER A 49 -16.41 14.89 -24.73
N SER A 50 -15.15 14.41 -24.64
CA SER A 50 -13.96 15.23 -24.89
C SER A 50 -13.88 15.77 -26.32
N HIS A 51 -14.63 15.20 -27.25
CA HIS A 51 -14.65 15.58 -28.67
C HIS A 51 -15.83 16.48 -29.05
N ARG A 52 -16.57 17.07 -28.08
CA ARG A 52 -17.76 17.92 -28.33
C ARG A 52 -17.54 19.16 -29.20
N LYS A 53 -16.28 19.50 -29.53
CA LYS A 53 -15.90 20.61 -30.42
C LYS A 53 -15.44 20.15 -31.80
N VAL A 54 -15.41 18.83 -32.03
CA VAL A 54 -14.98 18.21 -33.29
C VAL A 54 -16.23 17.80 -34.05
N ASN A 55 -16.31 18.16 -35.33
CA ASN A 55 -17.42 17.78 -36.19
C ASN A 55 -17.44 16.24 -36.36
N CYS A 56 -18.63 15.62 -36.31
CA CYS A 56 -18.81 14.18 -36.49
C CYS A 56 -18.11 13.64 -37.75
N MET A 57 -18.18 14.39 -38.84
CA MET A 57 -17.66 13.99 -40.15
C MET A 57 -16.14 13.99 -40.19
N THR A 58 -15.47 14.78 -39.34
CA THR A 58 -14.00 14.78 -39.23
C THR A 58 -13.46 13.39 -38.87
N CYS A 59 -14.21 12.61 -38.09
CA CYS A 59 -13.84 11.24 -37.73
C CYS A 59 -14.50 10.19 -38.63
N HIS A 60 -15.78 10.36 -38.94
CA HIS A 60 -16.57 9.37 -39.67
C HIS A 60 -16.31 9.36 -41.18
N PHE A 61 -15.74 10.43 -41.73
CA PHE A 61 -15.17 10.44 -43.08
C PHE A 61 -13.66 10.30 -42.99
N GLU A 62 -13.11 9.27 -43.64
CA GLU A 62 -11.66 9.15 -43.75
C GLU A 62 -11.13 10.34 -44.57
N PRO A 63 -10.02 10.97 -44.15
CA PRO A 63 -9.45 12.10 -44.86
C PRO A 63 -9.05 11.75 -46.32
N GLY A 64 -9.14 12.74 -47.20
CA GLY A 64 -8.84 12.66 -48.63
C GLY A 64 -10.06 12.84 -49.52
N ALA A 65 -9.91 13.55 -50.64
CA ALA A 65 -11.03 13.99 -51.51
C ALA A 65 -11.92 12.84 -52.01
N LEU A 66 -11.32 11.70 -52.39
CA LEU A 66 -12.08 10.51 -52.82
C LEU A 66 -12.86 9.86 -51.66
N ASN A 67 -12.32 9.91 -50.44
CA ASN A 67 -12.96 9.33 -49.26
C ASN A 67 -14.09 10.22 -48.74
N GLU A 68 -13.95 11.54 -48.87
CA GLU A 68 -15.01 12.49 -48.59
C GLU A 68 -16.22 12.27 -49.52
N LEU A 69 -15.99 12.08 -50.82
CA LEU A 69 -17.04 11.72 -51.78
C LEU A 69 -17.72 10.39 -51.42
N ARG A 70 -16.94 9.35 -51.05
CA ARG A 70 -17.50 8.08 -50.55
C ARG A 70 -18.31 8.26 -49.28
N GLY A 71 -17.84 9.13 -48.38
CA GLY A 71 -18.55 9.53 -47.18
C GLY A 71 -19.93 10.11 -47.50
N LYS A 72 -19.99 11.06 -48.45
CA LYS A 72 -21.26 11.66 -48.90
C LYS A 72 -22.22 10.63 -49.46
N TRP A 73 -21.72 9.70 -50.28
CA TRP A 73 -22.55 8.59 -50.77
C TRP A 73 -23.12 7.73 -49.63
N LYS A 74 -22.33 7.45 -48.59
CA LYS A 74 -22.82 6.75 -47.38
C LYS A 74 -23.89 7.57 -46.65
N ALA A 75 -23.70 8.87 -46.51
CA ALA A 75 -24.66 9.77 -45.86
C ALA A 75 -25.99 9.83 -46.64
N VAL A 76 -25.95 9.88 -47.97
CA VAL A 76 -27.15 9.81 -48.83
C VAL A 76 -27.89 8.50 -48.63
N ARG A 77 -27.17 7.37 -48.59
CA ARG A 77 -27.77 6.06 -48.30
C ARG A 77 -28.42 6.03 -46.91
N GLN A 78 -27.75 6.58 -45.91
CA GLN A 78 -28.29 6.66 -44.55
C GLN A 78 -29.55 7.52 -44.47
N PHE A 79 -29.59 8.64 -45.21
CA PHE A 79 -30.78 9.46 -45.37
C PHE A 79 -31.94 8.68 -46.04
N ALA A 80 -31.65 7.91 -47.10
CA ALA A 80 -32.65 7.05 -47.72
C ALA A 80 -33.21 6.00 -46.74
N THR A 81 -32.37 5.37 -45.91
CA THR A 81 -32.83 4.43 -44.87
C THR A 81 -33.67 5.10 -43.78
N PHE A 82 -33.39 6.36 -43.46
CA PHE A 82 -34.18 7.16 -42.52
C PHE A 82 -35.58 7.43 -43.08
N VAL A 83 -35.67 7.93 -44.32
CA VAL A 83 -36.95 8.25 -44.99
C VAL A 83 -37.79 7.00 -45.20
N THR A 84 -37.17 5.87 -45.56
CA THR A 84 -37.88 4.60 -45.80
C THR A 84 -38.17 3.81 -44.52
N GLY A 85 -37.71 4.27 -43.35
CA GLY A 85 -37.90 3.56 -42.08
C GLY A 85 -37.13 2.24 -41.95
N THR A 86 -36.17 1.96 -42.83
CA THR A 86 -35.39 0.70 -42.88
C THR A 86 -34.06 0.75 -42.11
N TYR A 87 -33.91 1.73 -41.21
CA TYR A 87 -32.71 1.93 -40.41
C TYR A 87 -32.65 0.96 -39.22
N THR A 88 -31.43 0.71 -38.72
CA THR A 88 -31.20 -0.03 -37.47
C THR A 88 -31.12 0.94 -36.29
N SER A 89 -31.62 0.53 -35.13
CA SER A 89 -31.48 1.30 -33.87
C SER A 89 -30.03 1.35 -33.35
N LYS A 90 -29.13 0.54 -33.91
CA LYS A 90 -27.70 0.49 -33.58
C LYS A 90 -26.83 0.65 -34.84
N PRO A 91 -26.74 1.85 -35.42
CA PRO A 91 -25.84 2.10 -36.55
C PRO A 91 -24.38 1.81 -36.16
N PHE A 92 -23.63 1.21 -37.08
CA PHE A 92 -22.21 0.90 -36.90
C PHE A 92 -21.36 1.78 -37.82
N ALA A 93 -20.26 2.29 -37.29
CA ALA A 93 -19.30 3.09 -38.04
C ALA A 93 -17.87 2.62 -37.81
N GLU A 94 -17.16 2.36 -38.90
CA GLU A 94 -15.73 2.10 -38.88
C GLU A 94 -14.98 3.44 -38.98
N ILE A 95 -14.15 3.73 -37.98
CA ILE A 95 -13.29 4.91 -37.95
C ILE A 95 -11.86 4.43 -38.20
N SER A 96 -11.17 5.09 -39.12
CA SER A 96 -9.78 4.76 -39.43
C SER A 96 -8.82 5.42 -38.43
N ASP A 97 -7.66 4.79 -38.15
CA ASP A 97 -6.63 5.42 -37.31
C ASP A 97 -6.09 6.71 -37.95
N ARG A 98 -6.11 6.79 -39.29
CA ARG A 98 -5.79 8.02 -40.03
C ARG A 98 -6.73 9.16 -39.68
N SER A 99 -8.02 8.87 -39.44
CA SER A 99 -8.98 9.88 -39.04
C SER A 99 -8.63 10.49 -37.68
N CYS A 100 -8.07 9.70 -36.76
CA CYS A 100 -7.60 10.17 -35.45
C CYS A 100 -6.28 10.96 -35.54
N LEU A 101 -5.39 10.54 -36.43
CA LEU A 101 -4.04 11.09 -36.60
C LEU A 101 -3.96 12.25 -37.61
N GLN A 102 -5.11 12.85 -37.97
CA GLN A 102 -5.15 14.02 -38.85
C GLN A 102 -4.47 15.24 -38.22
N THR A 103 -3.97 16.12 -39.08
CA THR A 103 -3.45 17.42 -38.68
C THR A 103 -4.51 18.19 -37.87
N GLY A 104 -4.13 18.67 -36.68
CA GLY A 104 -5.06 19.34 -35.76
C GLY A 104 -5.79 18.42 -34.77
N CYS A 105 -5.59 17.10 -34.84
CA CYS A 105 -6.13 16.13 -33.89
C CYS A 105 -5.02 15.50 -33.02
N HIS A 106 -4.76 14.18 -33.13
CA HIS A 106 -3.73 13.51 -32.34
C HIS A 106 -2.39 13.43 -33.09
N SER A 107 -1.32 13.97 -32.52
CA SER A 107 0.03 13.84 -33.09
C SER A 107 0.64 12.47 -32.76
N THR A 108 1.43 11.92 -33.69
CA THR A 108 2.15 10.66 -33.49
C THR A 108 3.15 10.71 -32.33
N ARG A 109 3.68 11.90 -32.01
CA ARG A 109 4.52 12.13 -30.83
C ARG A 109 3.82 11.79 -29.51
N LEU A 110 2.49 11.93 -29.43
CA LEU A 110 1.72 11.55 -28.22
C LEU A 110 1.63 10.02 -28.02
N LEU A 111 2.03 9.24 -29.02
CA LEU A 111 2.09 7.78 -28.95
C LEU A 111 3.41 7.28 -28.31
N GLU A 112 4.35 8.18 -28.02
CA GLU A 112 5.63 7.87 -27.39
C GLU A 112 5.58 8.12 -25.87
N GLY A 113 5.90 7.08 -25.09
CA GLY A 113 6.00 7.15 -23.63
C GLY A 113 4.75 6.72 -22.88
N ARG A 114 4.85 6.71 -21.55
CA ARG A 114 3.79 6.26 -20.64
C ARG A 114 2.83 7.39 -20.31
N GLN A 115 1.57 7.22 -20.69
CA GLN A 115 0.46 8.10 -20.34
C GLN A 115 -0.24 7.62 -19.07
N ARG A 116 -0.72 8.57 -18.26
CA ARG A 116 -1.52 8.25 -17.07
C ARG A 116 -2.97 8.05 -17.47
N PHE A 117 -3.46 6.85 -17.24
CA PHE A 117 -4.88 6.51 -17.27
C PHE A 117 -5.44 6.45 -15.84
N LYS A 118 -6.77 6.38 -15.72
CA LYS A 118 -7.52 6.41 -14.46
C LYS A 118 -6.83 5.62 -13.33
N ARG A 119 -6.94 6.12 -12.10
CA ARG A 119 -6.42 5.47 -10.87
C ARG A 119 -4.91 5.18 -10.90
N GLY A 120 -4.13 5.98 -11.63
CA GLY A 120 -2.68 5.88 -11.67
C GLY A 120 -2.16 4.74 -12.55
N ILE A 121 -3.01 4.22 -13.46
CA ILE A 121 -2.58 3.23 -14.45
C ILE A 121 -1.62 3.90 -15.43
N LEU A 122 -0.46 3.28 -15.67
CA LEU A 122 0.49 3.73 -16.68
C LEU A 122 0.29 2.91 -17.95
N PHE A 123 -0.03 3.59 -19.06
CA PHE A 123 -0.30 2.95 -20.34
C PHE A 123 0.64 3.49 -21.42
N ASP A 124 1.16 2.59 -22.28
CA ASP A 124 2.04 2.94 -23.40
C ASP A 124 1.41 2.46 -24.71
N HIS A 125 1.21 3.37 -25.67
CA HIS A 125 0.58 3.04 -26.96
C HIS A 125 1.49 2.23 -27.87
N ARG A 126 2.81 2.42 -27.81
CA ARG A 126 3.78 1.80 -28.71
C ARG A 126 3.69 0.26 -28.70
N PRO A 127 3.80 -0.44 -27.55
CA PRO A 127 3.69 -1.89 -27.52
C PRO A 127 2.28 -2.39 -27.86
N HIS A 128 1.24 -1.56 -27.79
CA HIS A 128 -0.13 -2.00 -28.08
C HIS A 128 -0.51 -1.83 -29.55
N LEU A 129 -0.01 -0.78 -30.22
CA LEU A 129 -0.38 -0.46 -31.61
C LEU A 129 0.64 -0.93 -32.65
N LEU A 130 1.93 -1.00 -32.31
CA LEU A 130 2.97 -1.38 -33.26
C LEU A 130 3.24 -2.88 -33.31
N GLU A 131 2.92 -3.61 -32.25
CA GLU A 131 3.16 -5.05 -32.14
C GLU A 131 1.88 -5.85 -32.30
N MET A 132 1.99 -7.07 -32.85
CA MET A 132 0.91 -8.04 -32.84
C MET A 132 0.71 -8.55 -31.41
N ARG A 133 -0.51 -8.43 -30.89
CA ARG A 133 -0.88 -8.89 -29.55
C ARG A 133 -1.93 -9.99 -29.65
N ARG A 134 -1.58 -11.20 -29.23
CA ARG A 134 -2.49 -12.37 -29.24
C ARG A 134 -3.12 -12.63 -30.61
N GLY A 135 -2.31 -12.57 -31.66
CA GLY A 135 -2.73 -12.80 -33.05
C GLY A 135 -3.55 -11.67 -33.67
N MET A 136 -3.55 -10.46 -33.08
CA MET A 136 -4.29 -9.32 -33.63
C MET A 136 -3.47 -8.03 -33.58
N LYS A 137 -3.65 -7.19 -34.60
CA LYS A 137 -3.19 -5.80 -34.60
C LYS A 137 -4.30 -4.93 -34.04
N LEU A 138 -4.00 -4.18 -32.97
CA LEU A 138 -4.94 -3.24 -32.39
C LEU A 138 -4.98 -1.94 -33.18
N ARG A 139 -6.12 -1.26 -33.09
CA ARG A 139 -6.41 0.05 -33.68
C ARG A 139 -6.69 1.05 -32.56
N CYS A 140 -6.68 2.33 -32.85
CA CYS A 140 -7.06 3.36 -31.87
C CYS A 140 -8.43 3.04 -31.28
N THR A 141 -9.37 2.67 -32.15
CA THR A 141 -10.74 2.33 -31.78
C THR A 141 -10.94 0.95 -31.17
N SER A 142 -9.90 0.12 -31.08
CA SER A 142 -9.96 -1.12 -30.29
C SER A 142 -10.08 -0.82 -28.80
N CYS A 143 -9.53 0.32 -28.35
CA CYS A 143 -9.64 0.79 -26.97
C CYS A 143 -10.56 2.02 -26.85
N HIS A 144 -10.46 2.96 -27.80
CA HIS A 144 -11.29 4.17 -27.86
C HIS A 144 -12.63 3.88 -28.55
N SER A 145 -13.57 3.29 -27.82
CA SER A 145 -14.85 2.84 -28.40
C SER A 145 -16.06 3.32 -27.59
N GLN A 146 -17.24 3.15 -28.20
CA GLN A 146 -18.51 3.58 -27.61
C GLN A 146 -19.15 2.44 -26.83
N MET A 147 -18.50 1.98 -25.76
CA MET A 147 -18.98 0.83 -24.98
C MET A 147 -20.01 1.19 -23.92
N VAL A 148 -20.01 2.44 -23.42
CA VAL A 148 -20.88 2.88 -22.32
C VAL A 148 -21.95 3.83 -22.86
N ILE A 149 -23.22 3.55 -22.52
CA ILE A 149 -24.35 4.42 -22.85
C ILE A 149 -24.09 5.83 -22.29
N GLY A 150 -24.26 6.85 -23.13
CA GLY A 150 -24.00 8.25 -22.77
C GLY A 150 -22.58 8.73 -23.04
N THR A 151 -21.66 7.85 -23.44
CA THR A 151 -20.32 8.21 -23.93
C THR A 151 -20.25 8.05 -25.45
N HIS A 152 -19.34 8.76 -26.13
CA HIS A 152 -19.16 8.67 -27.58
C HIS A 152 -17.85 7.95 -27.95
N VAL A 153 -16.73 8.38 -27.37
CA VAL A 153 -15.42 7.72 -27.52
C VAL A 153 -14.72 7.78 -26.17
N GLU A 154 -14.56 6.64 -25.51
CA GLU A 154 -13.86 6.52 -24.23
C GLU A 154 -13.09 5.19 -24.15
N VAL A 155 -12.06 5.14 -23.30
CA VAL A 155 -11.37 3.90 -22.94
C VAL A 155 -11.90 3.40 -21.60
N THR A 156 -12.32 2.14 -21.56
CA THR A 156 -12.75 1.47 -20.33
C THR A 156 -11.67 0.56 -19.76
N GLU A 157 -11.65 0.40 -18.44
CA GLU A 157 -10.73 -0.53 -17.75
C GLU A 157 -10.99 -2.00 -18.18
N SER A 158 -12.23 -2.34 -18.53
CA SER A 158 -12.64 -3.68 -18.95
C SER A 158 -11.90 -4.16 -20.20
N THR A 159 -11.58 -3.27 -21.14
CA THR A 159 -10.78 -3.61 -22.33
C THR A 159 -9.39 -4.10 -21.96
N CYS A 160 -8.74 -3.43 -20.99
CA CYS A 160 -7.45 -3.86 -20.47
C CYS A 160 -7.56 -5.22 -19.79
N PHE A 161 -8.61 -5.43 -18.97
CA PHE A 161 -8.79 -6.64 -18.20
C PHE A 161 -8.97 -7.88 -19.08
N LEU A 162 -9.76 -7.76 -20.16
CA LEU A 162 -9.98 -8.84 -21.13
C LEU A 162 -8.70 -9.38 -21.76
N CYS A 163 -7.69 -8.52 -21.93
CA CYS A 163 -6.40 -8.95 -22.48
C CYS A 163 -5.45 -9.43 -21.37
N HIS A 164 -5.23 -8.60 -20.34
CA HIS A 164 -4.16 -8.77 -19.36
C HIS A 164 -4.47 -9.80 -18.25
N PHE A 165 -5.73 -10.16 -18.04
CA PHE A 165 -6.15 -11.19 -17.09
C PHE A 165 -6.68 -12.48 -17.74
N ARG A 166 -6.79 -12.53 -19.08
CA ARG A 166 -7.14 -13.77 -19.79
C ARG A 166 -5.92 -14.67 -19.92
N LEU A 167 -5.70 -15.49 -18.89
CA LEU A 167 -4.70 -16.55 -18.88
C LEU A 167 -5.19 -17.74 -19.72
N GLU A 168 -4.36 -18.22 -20.65
CA GLU A 168 -4.62 -19.49 -21.33
C GLU A 168 -4.60 -20.65 -20.33
N ARG A 169 -5.43 -21.67 -20.57
CA ARG A 169 -5.48 -22.92 -19.80
C ARG A 169 -4.09 -23.55 -19.75
N GLN A 170 -3.27 -23.20 -18.77
CA GLN A 170 -2.06 -23.94 -18.46
C GLN A 170 -2.40 -25.08 -17.50
N ALA A 171 -1.87 -26.26 -17.82
CA ALA A 171 -2.15 -27.54 -17.16
C ALA A 171 -1.51 -27.69 -15.77
N SER A 172 -0.81 -26.66 -15.27
CA SER A 172 -0.23 -26.61 -13.94
C SER A 172 -0.99 -25.59 -13.11
N GLY A 173 -1.40 -26.00 -11.91
CA GLY A 173 -2.26 -25.24 -11.01
C GLY A 173 -1.87 -23.78 -10.76
N ARG A 174 -2.83 -23.07 -10.18
CA ARG A 174 -2.77 -21.72 -9.59
C ARG A 174 -1.48 -20.92 -9.85
N LYS A 175 -1.53 -19.94 -10.75
CA LYS A 175 -0.51 -18.88 -10.80
C LYS A 175 -0.57 -18.02 -9.54
N GLU A 176 0.60 -17.66 -9.02
CA GLU A 176 0.71 -16.70 -7.91
C GLU A 176 0.24 -15.29 -8.31
N ASP A 177 0.28 -14.95 -9.60
CA ASP A 177 -0.24 -13.69 -10.17
C ASP A 177 -1.21 -13.97 -11.34
N PRO A 178 -2.46 -13.47 -11.30
CA PRO A 178 -3.43 -13.65 -12.37
C PRO A 178 -3.15 -12.79 -13.62
N SER A 179 -2.21 -11.86 -13.57
CA SER A 179 -1.85 -10.96 -14.67
C SER A 179 -0.70 -11.48 -15.52
N LEU A 180 -0.68 -11.12 -16.81
CA LEU A 180 0.36 -11.56 -17.76
C LEU A 180 1.77 -11.04 -17.46
N GLY A 181 1.93 -9.93 -16.72
CA GLY A 181 3.23 -9.31 -16.46
C GLY A 181 3.42 -8.78 -15.03
N GLY A 182 2.61 -9.27 -14.09
CA GLY A 182 2.65 -8.84 -12.70
C GLY A 182 1.74 -7.65 -12.40
N CYS A 183 1.22 -7.58 -11.18
CA CYS A 183 0.39 -6.47 -10.70
C CYS A 183 1.00 -5.06 -10.95
N PRO A 184 2.31 -4.83 -10.72
CA PRO A 184 2.92 -3.51 -10.90
C PRO A 184 3.00 -3.02 -12.36
N LEU A 185 2.69 -3.89 -13.33
CA LEU A 185 2.75 -3.55 -14.75
C LEU A 185 1.80 -2.39 -15.08
N CYS A 186 0.58 -2.45 -14.56
CA CYS A 186 -0.45 -1.47 -14.85
C CYS A 186 -0.43 -0.35 -13.82
N HIS A 187 -0.35 -0.67 -12.52
CA HIS A 187 -0.40 0.32 -11.43
C HIS A 187 0.54 -0.06 -10.30
N GLY A 188 1.17 0.94 -9.68
CA GLY A 188 2.09 0.74 -8.55
C GLY A 188 1.38 0.52 -7.21
N PRO A 189 2.14 0.19 -6.14
CA PRO A 189 1.62 0.21 -4.77
C PRO A 189 1.17 1.64 -4.38
N PRO A 190 0.22 1.77 -3.43
CA PRO A 190 -0.17 3.08 -2.89
C PRO A 190 1.03 3.84 -2.32
N ALA A 191 1.09 5.15 -2.56
CA ALA A 191 2.13 6.00 -1.98
C ALA A 191 1.91 6.21 -0.48
N GLY A 192 2.99 6.20 0.30
CA GLY A 192 2.98 6.48 1.73
C GLY A 192 2.55 5.30 2.62
N VAL A 193 2.10 5.64 3.83
CA VAL A 193 1.68 4.70 4.86
C VAL A 193 0.17 4.56 4.83
N THR A 194 -0.32 3.34 4.70
CA THR A 194 -1.75 3.02 4.73
C THR A 194 -2.14 2.44 6.08
N ARG A 195 -3.34 2.77 6.59
CA ARG A 195 -3.81 2.23 7.87
C ARG A 195 -4.83 1.11 7.67
N VAL A 196 -4.49 -0.11 8.06
CA VAL A 196 -5.37 -1.29 7.98
C VAL A 196 -5.55 -1.89 9.37
N ALA A 197 -6.79 -1.97 9.85
CA ALA A 197 -7.13 -2.48 11.19
C ALA A 197 -6.30 -1.84 12.33
N GLY A 198 -6.05 -0.52 12.25
CA GLY A 198 -5.26 0.23 13.21
C GLY A 198 -3.75 0.06 13.08
N ARG A 199 -3.26 -0.69 12.08
CA ARG A 199 -1.83 -0.85 11.76
C ARG A 199 -1.41 -0.02 10.58
N GLU A 200 -0.20 0.52 10.66
CA GLU A 200 0.46 1.23 9.57
C GLU A 200 1.21 0.24 8.68
N ILE A 201 0.90 0.25 7.39
CA ILE A 201 1.51 -0.61 6.38
C ILE A 201 2.06 0.30 5.28
N ARG A 202 3.39 0.28 5.13
CA ARG A 202 4.10 0.89 4.00
C ARG A 202 4.28 -0.16 2.91
N HIS A 203 3.51 -0.05 1.83
CA HIS A 203 3.52 -1.04 0.75
C HIS A 203 4.87 -1.12 0.03
N GLN A 204 5.61 -0.01 -0.05
CA GLN A 204 6.95 0.02 -0.66
C GLN A 204 7.91 -0.99 -0.01
N ASP A 205 7.88 -1.10 1.32
CA ASP A 205 8.75 -2.04 2.06
C ASP A 205 8.40 -3.49 1.75
N LEU A 206 7.10 -3.79 1.55
CA LEU A 206 6.63 -5.12 1.19
C LEU A 206 7.07 -5.51 -0.23
N VAL A 207 6.97 -4.56 -1.17
CA VAL A 207 7.41 -4.75 -2.55
C VAL A 207 8.94 -4.93 -2.62
N GLN A 208 9.71 -4.14 -1.87
CA GLN A 208 11.17 -4.29 -1.78
C GLN A 208 11.60 -5.66 -1.22
N ARG A 209 10.79 -6.25 -0.33
CA ARG A 209 10.99 -7.61 0.19
C ARG A 209 10.52 -8.70 -0.77
N GLY A 210 10.02 -8.35 -1.95
CA GLY A 210 9.53 -9.30 -2.97
C GLY A 210 8.21 -9.97 -2.59
N ILE A 211 7.42 -9.39 -1.69
CA ILE A 211 6.13 -9.98 -1.27
C ILE A 211 5.07 -9.67 -2.35
N PRO A 212 4.48 -10.69 -3.01
CA PRO A 212 3.50 -10.45 -4.06
C PRO A 212 2.17 -9.90 -3.51
N CYS A 213 1.55 -9.00 -4.27
CA CYS A 213 0.31 -8.32 -3.89
C CYS A 213 -0.82 -9.31 -3.54
N THR A 214 -0.86 -10.44 -4.24
CA THR A 214 -1.87 -11.51 -4.09
C THR A 214 -1.81 -12.24 -2.75
N ARG A 215 -0.74 -12.05 -1.94
CA ARG A 215 -0.64 -12.58 -0.57
C ARG A 215 -1.65 -11.92 0.37
N CYS A 216 -1.95 -10.64 0.15
CA CYS A 216 -2.91 -9.88 0.95
C CYS A 216 -4.18 -9.57 0.14
N HIS A 217 -4.03 -9.21 -1.13
CA HIS A 217 -5.14 -8.90 -2.02
C HIS A 217 -5.58 -10.16 -2.76
N THR A 218 -6.29 -11.03 -2.05
CA THR A 218 -6.87 -12.24 -2.63
C THR A 218 -8.12 -11.92 -3.46
N ASN A 219 -8.38 -12.75 -4.49
CA ASN A 219 -9.57 -12.66 -5.34
C ASN A 219 -9.80 -11.27 -5.98
N VAL A 220 -8.71 -10.59 -6.34
CA VAL A 220 -8.77 -9.26 -6.99
C VAL A 220 -9.28 -9.31 -8.42
N VAL A 221 -9.35 -10.49 -9.04
CA VAL A 221 -9.82 -10.70 -10.41
C VAL A 221 -10.92 -11.76 -10.37
N SER A 222 -12.05 -11.46 -11.02
CA SER A 222 -13.17 -12.39 -11.17
C SER A 222 -13.67 -12.40 -12.61
N GLY A 223 -13.97 -13.60 -13.13
CA GLY A 223 -14.30 -13.82 -14.54
C GLY A 223 -13.07 -14.18 -15.37
N ARG A 224 -13.31 -14.84 -16.51
CA ARG A 224 -12.24 -15.37 -17.40
C ARG A 224 -12.26 -14.81 -18.82
N GLY A 225 -13.23 -13.97 -19.16
CA GLY A 225 -13.37 -13.48 -20.52
C GLY A 225 -13.78 -14.58 -21.51
N GLU A 226 -14.61 -15.52 -21.09
CA GLU A 226 -15.08 -16.59 -21.97
C GLU A 226 -16.00 -16.03 -23.07
N VAL A 227 -15.96 -16.68 -24.23
CA VAL A 227 -16.81 -16.36 -25.39
C VAL A 227 -17.84 -17.46 -25.51
N ASP A 228 -19.10 -17.07 -25.40
CA ASP A 228 -20.25 -17.96 -25.55
C ASP A 228 -20.61 -18.09 -27.04
N ARG A 229 -21.04 -19.29 -27.47
CA ARG A 229 -21.44 -19.52 -28.87
C ARG A 229 -22.64 -18.66 -29.27
N GLU A 230 -23.54 -18.41 -28.33
CA GLU A 230 -24.77 -17.64 -28.46
C GLU A 230 -24.48 -16.22 -28.99
N ARG A 231 -23.39 -15.59 -28.53
CA ARG A 231 -22.99 -14.24 -28.95
C ARG A 231 -22.59 -14.15 -30.43
N CYS A 232 -22.19 -15.27 -31.04
CA CYS A 232 -21.90 -15.30 -32.46
C CYS A 232 -23.18 -15.14 -33.30
N PHE A 233 -24.32 -15.62 -32.79
CA PHE A 233 -25.61 -15.58 -33.48
C PHE A 233 -26.23 -14.19 -33.55
N ASP A 234 -25.76 -13.23 -32.74
CA ASP A 234 -26.19 -11.83 -32.81
C ASP A 234 -25.86 -11.18 -34.17
N CYS A 235 -24.91 -11.75 -34.92
CA CYS A 235 -24.48 -11.24 -36.23
C CYS A 235 -24.33 -12.32 -37.30
N HIS A 236 -23.94 -13.55 -36.94
CA HIS A 236 -23.73 -14.65 -37.89
C HIS A 236 -24.85 -15.67 -37.78
N ASN A 237 -25.58 -15.89 -38.87
CA ASN A 237 -26.63 -16.92 -38.95
C ASN A 237 -26.20 -18.19 -39.74
N GLN A 238 -24.92 -18.30 -40.08
CA GLN A 238 -24.36 -19.40 -40.87
C GLN A 238 -23.53 -20.35 -39.98
N PRO A 239 -23.95 -21.62 -39.79
CA PRO A 239 -23.26 -22.57 -38.93
C PRO A 239 -21.76 -22.76 -39.25
N GLN A 240 -21.40 -22.76 -40.54
CA GLN A 240 -20.03 -22.95 -41.01
C GLN A 240 -19.07 -21.85 -40.54
N LYS A 241 -19.59 -20.65 -40.26
CA LYS A 241 -18.79 -19.55 -39.68
C LYS A 241 -18.59 -19.73 -38.18
N ILE A 242 -19.57 -20.29 -37.48
CA ILE A 242 -19.55 -20.50 -36.03
C ILE A 242 -18.67 -21.71 -35.67
N GLU A 243 -18.62 -22.73 -36.52
CA GLU A 243 -17.68 -23.85 -36.39
C GLU A 243 -16.22 -23.40 -36.32
N LYS A 244 -15.88 -22.28 -36.95
CA LYS A 244 -14.54 -21.67 -36.92
C LYS A 244 -14.25 -20.88 -35.63
N MET A 245 -15.16 -20.84 -34.66
CA MET A 245 -14.95 -20.13 -33.38
C MET A 245 -13.66 -20.57 -32.64
N GLY A 246 -13.23 -21.82 -32.80
CA GLY A 246 -11.97 -22.32 -32.23
C GLY A 246 -10.71 -21.72 -32.87
N GLN A 247 -10.81 -21.12 -34.06
CA GLN A 247 -9.71 -20.49 -34.78
C GLN A 247 -9.50 -19.05 -34.28
N VAL A 248 -9.02 -18.91 -33.05
CA VAL A 248 -8.96 -17.62 -32.31
C VAL A 248 -8.27 -16.50 -33.10
N GLU A 249 -7.18 -16.79 -33.79
CA GLU A 249 -6.44 -15.80 -34.59
C GLU A 249 -7.27 -15.29 -35.78
N LEU A 250 -7.91 -16.20 -36.52
CA LEU A 250 -8.80 -15.84 -37.64
C LEU A 250 -9.95 -14.93 -37.17
N ILE A 251 -10.53 -15.25 -36.01
CA ILE A 251 -11.62 -14.46 -35.44
C ILE A 251 -11.13 -13.05 -35.09
N HIS A 252 -10.00 -12.91 -34.40
CA HIS A 252 -9.49 -11.59 -34.02
C HIS A 252 -9.01 -10.76 -35.22
N ILE A 253 -8.37 -11.35 -36.23
CA ILE A 253 -7.95 -10.61 -37.44
C ILE A 253 -9.18 -10.00 -38.11
N ASN A 254 -10.21 -10.80 -38.39
CA ASN A 254 -11.40 -10.31 -39.10
C ASN A 254 -12.20 -9.31 -38.27
N HIS A 255 -12.46 -9.61 -36.99
CA HIS A 255 -13.36 -8.80 -36.19
C HIS A 255 -12.66 -7.61 -35.54
N ILE A 256 -11.39 -7.72 -35.14
CA ILE A 256 -10.69 -6.64 -34.42
C ILE A 256 -9.81 -5.83 -35.38
N SER A 257 -8.91 -6.50 -36.10
CA SER A 257 -7.92 -5.81 -36.94
C SER A 257 -8.50 -5.22 -38.22
N LEU A 258 -9.45 -5.91 -38.86
CA LEU A 258 -10.09 -5.41 -40.09
C LEU A 258 -11.35 -4.57 -39.78
N HIS A 259 -12.31 -5.11 -39.03
CA HIS A 259 -13.67 -4.53 -38.94
C HIS A 259 -14.04 -3.86 -37.61
N ARG A 260 -13.11 -3.71 -36.65
CA ARG A 260 -13.32 -2.97 -35.39
C ARG A 260 -14.63 -3.34 -34.64
N ILE A 261 -14.73 -4.58 -34.20
CA ILE A 261 -15.75 -5.06 -33.28
C ILE A 261 -15.22 -4.93 -31.84
N GLU A 262 -16.03 -4.39 -30.92
CA GLU A 262 -15.60 -4.27 -29.52
C GLU A 262 -15.48 -5.64 -28.85
N CYS A 263 -14.43 -5.83 -28.05
CA CYS A 263 -14.10 -7.11 -27.41
C CYS A 263 -15.26 -7.67 -26.58
N GLU A 264 -15.99 -6.81 -25.88
CA GLU A 264 -17.11 -7.18 -24.99
C GLU A 264 -18.36 -7.67 -25.72
N ARG A 265 -18.46 -7.51 -27.05
CA ARG A 265 -19.52 -8.14 -27.83
C ARG A 265 -19.37 -9.65 -27.84
N CYS A 266 -18.13 -10.14 -27.84
CA CYS A 266 -17.83 -11.57 -27.83
C CYS A 266 -17.44 -12.07 -26.43
N HIS A 267 -16.62 -11.32 -25.71
CA HIS A 267 -16.09 -11.74 -24.41
C HIS A 267 -16.98 -11.29 -23.24
N ARG A 268 -17.20 -12.19 -22.29
CA ARG A 268 -17.76 -11.82 -20.97
C ARG A 268 -16.82 -10.86 -20.23
N PRO A 269 -17.32 -9.84 -19.53
CA PRO A 269 -16.46 -8.89 -18.83
C PRO A 269 -15.66 -9.55 -17.69
N ILE A 270 -14.39 -9.18 -17.54
CA ILE A 270 -13.57 -9.49 -16.37
C ILE A 270 -13.66 -8.31 -15.40
N ARG A 271 -13.88 -8.59 -14.11
CA ARG A 271 -13.86 -7.55 -13.07
C ARG A 271 -12.54 -7.63 -12.31
N HIS A 272 -11.92 -6.47 -12.14
CA HIS A 272 -10.75 -6.32 -11.28
C HIS A 272 -11.02 -5.25 -10.22
N ARG A 273 -10.98 -5.66 -8.95
CA ARG A 273 -11.17 -4.77 -7.79
C ARG A 273 -10.58 -5.43 -6.55
N ILE A 274 -10.10 -4.62 -5.60
CA ILE A 274 -9.82 -5.11 -4.25
C ILE A 274 -11.19 -5.28 -3.56
N PRO A 275 -11.59 -6.50 -3.15
CA PRO A 275 -12.86 -6.69 -2.47
C PRO A 275 -12.89 -5.87 -1.17
N SER A 276 -13.96 -5.11 -0.94
CA SER A 276 -14.22 -4.50 0.38
C SER A 276 -14.23 -5.63 1.41
N ARG A 277 -13.40 -5.52 2.48
CA ARG A 277 -13.18 -6.54 3.52
C ARG A 277 -14.34 -7.53 3.61
N LEU A 278 -14.24 -8.62 2.86
CA LEU A 278 -15.18 -9.71 3.03
C LEU A 278 -14.98 -10.19 4.47
N PRO A 279 -16.05 -10.45 5.23
CA PRO A 279 -15.93 -11.19 6.46
C PRO A 279 -15.13 -12.45 6.13
N HIS A 280 -13.93 -12.58 6.68
CA HIS A 280 -13.09 -13.74 6.39
C HIS A 280 -13.93 -14.99 6.69
N GLY A 281 -13.97 -15.96 5.79
CA GLY A 281 -14.84 -17.14 5.89
C GLY A 281 -15.88 -17.27 4.78
N GLN A 282 -16.11 -16.24 3.97
CA GLN A 282 -16.84 -16.38 2.69
C GLN A 282 -15.88 -16.17 1.54
N GLY A 283 -15.02 -17.18 1.28
CA GLY A 283 -14.63 -17.43 -0.11
C GLY A 283 -15.89 -17.73 -0.93
N PRO A 284 -15.80 -17.77 -2.27
CA PRO A 284 -16.88 -18.40 -3.02
C PRO A 284 -17.09 -19.77 -2.37
N GLN A 285 -18.28 -19.99 -1.81
CA GLN A 285 -18.75 -21.33 -1.56
C GLN A 285 -18.92 -21.92 -2.95
N ASP A 286 -17.79 -22.38 -3.52
CA ASP A 286 -17.83 -23.26 -4.66
C ASP A 286 -18.73 -24.42 -4.22
N SER A 287 -19.60 -24.87 -5.12
CA SER A 287 -20.68 -25.87 -4.96
C SER A 287 -20.23 -27.26 -4.47
N CYS A 288 -19.05 -27.34 -3.86
CA CYS A 288 -18.47 -28.50 -3.21
C CYS A 288 -18.97 -28.68 -1.78
N GLY A 289 -19.53 -27.63 -1.15
CA GLY A 289 -20.07 -27.67 0.22
C GLY A 289 -21.20 -28.68 0.40
N ASP A 290 -21.90 -29.01 -0.67
CA ASP A 290 -22.99 -30.00 -0.70
C ASP A 290 -22.48 -31.46 -0.58
N CYS A 291 -21.18 -31.69 -0.82
CA CYS A 291 -20.54 -33.02 -0.69
C CYS A 291 -19.38 -33.06 0.31
N HIS A 292 -18.74 -31.92 0.60
CA HIS A 292 -17.67 -31.77 1.59
C HIS A 292 -18.03 -30.73 2.65
N GLU A 293 -18.97 -31.08 3.52
CA GLU A 293 -19.35 -30.22 4.63
C GLU A 293 -18.18 -30.01 5.61
N ALA A 294 -17.88 -28.74 5.88
CA ALA A 294 -17.20 -28.30 7.09
C ALA A 294 -15.75 -28.75 7.34
N THR A 295 -15.02 -29.31 6.36
CA THR A 295 -13.65 -29.85 6.59
C THR A 295 -12.64 -28.80 7.08
N HIS A 296 -12.89 -27.51 6.85
CA HIS A 296 -12.02 -26.40 7.25
C HIS A 296 -12.59 -25.49 8.37
N LEU A 297 -13.75 -25.83 8.97
CA LEU A 297 -14.37 -24.96 9.99
C LEU A 297 -13.50 -24.72 11.23
N PRO A 298 -12.79 -25.71 11.81
CA PRO A 298 -11.94 -25.46 12.97
C PRO A 298 -10.82 -24.45 12.67
N GLN A 299 -10.14 -24.60 11.53
CA GLN A 299 -9.07 -23.69 11.10
C GLN A 299 -9.62 -22.28 10.86
N GLN A 300 -10.78 -22.16 10.21
CA GLN A 300 -11.44 -20.87 9.99
C GLN A 300 -11.87 -20.22 11.30
N ALA A 301 -12.52 -20.97 12.20
CA ALA A 301 -12.98 -20.48 13.50
C ALA A 301 -11.80 -19.96 14.34
N LEU A 302 -10.70 -20.73 14.41
CA LEU A 302 -9.50 -20.30 15.13
C LEU A 302 -8.86 -19.07 14.47
N TYR A 303 -8.71 -19.07 13.14
CA TYR A 303 -8.16 -17.95 12.36
C TYR A 303 -8.95 -16.66 12.54
N LEU A 304 -10.27 -16.78 12.59
CA LEU A 304 -11.22 -15.70 12.86
C LEU A 304 -11.31 -15.31 14.32
N GLY A 305 -10.78 -16.15 15.22
CA GLY A 305 -10.86 -15.92 16.65
C GLY A 305 -12.27 -16.09 17.22
N ARG A 306 -13.08 -17.00 16.66
CA ARG A 306 -14.49 -17.19 17.04
C ARG A 306 -14.78 -18.62 17.48
N GLY A 307 -15.92 -18.78 18.15
CA GLY A 307 -16.49 -20.09 18.48
C GLY A 307 -15.99 -20.74 19.77
N GLY A 308 -15.06 -20.11 20.48
CA GLY A 308 -14.59 -20.54 21.80
C GLY A 308 -15.66 -20.51 22.88
N ARG A 309 -15.60 -21.45 23.83
CA ARG A 309 -16.45 -21.50 25.02
C ARG A 309 -15.79 -20.72 26.17
N GLY A 310 -16.50 -19.73 26.72
CA GLY A 310 -16.02 -18.88 27.81
C GLY A 310 -14.80 -18.02 27.45
N VAL A 311 -14.60 -17.71 26.17
CA VAL A 311 -13.52 -16.82 25.69
C VAL A 311 -14.10 -15.85 24.68
N GLU A 312 -13.83 -14.55 24.87
CA GLU A 312 -14.24 -13.50 23.93
C GLU A 312 -13.63 -13.69 22.54
N GLU A 313 -14.30 -13.17 21.51
CA GLU A 313 -13.77 -13.24 20.14
C GLU A 313 -12.45 -12.48 20.01
N MET A 314 -11.42 -13.15 19.50
CA MET A 314 -10.08 -12.58 19.36
C MET A 314 -9.50 -12.85 17.96
N PRO A 315 -9.88 -12.09 16.93
CA PRO A 315 -9.45 -12.35 15.56
C PRO A 315 -7.93 -12.33 15.39
N ALA A 316 -7.40 -13.27 14.62
CA ALA A 316 -5.96 -13.33 14.39
C ALA A 316 -5.48 -12.04 13.73
N PRO A 317 -4.33 -11.48 14.13
CA PRO A 317 -3.90 -10.22 13.55
C PRO A 317 -3.59 -10.31 12.04
N LYS A 318 -3.22 -11.50 11.55
CA LYS A 318 -3.10 -11.80 10.11
C LYS A 318 -4.44 -11.82 9.38
N SER A 319 -5.49 -12.28 10.05
CA SER A 319 -6.87 -12.23 9.54
C SER A 319 -7.28 -10.78 9.35
N GLN A 320 -7.10 -9.94 10.38
CA GLN A 320 -7.50 -8.53 10.36
C GLN A 320 -6.89 -7.67 9.24
N ILE A 321 -5.73 -8.08 8.69
CA ILE A 321 -5.08 -7.39 7.56
C ILE A 321 -5.45 -7.98 6.19
N GLY A 322 -6.39 -8.91 6.13
CA GLY A 322 -6.89 -9.50 4.88
C GLY A 322 -6.08 -10.67 4.33
N MET A 323 -5.13 -11.21 5.10
CA MET A 323 -4.33 -12.35 4.64
C MET A 323 -5.24 -13.58 4.45
N GLY A 324 -5.20 -14.18 3.26
CA GLY A 324 -5.93 -15.41 2.97
C GLY A 324 -5.13 -16.66 3.33
N CYS A 325 -5.79 -17.82 3.44
CA CYS A 325 -5.15 -19.11 3.75
C CYS A 325 -3.99 -19.43 2.79
N THR A 326 -4.15 -19.00 1.55
CA THR A 326 -3.28 -19.29 0.42
C THR A 326 -2.02 -18.42 0.41
N ALA A 327 -1.93 -17.46 1.31
CA ALA A 327 -0.69 -16.76 1.60
C ALA A 327 0.33 -17.67 2.30
N CYS A 328 -0.13 -18.70 3.01
CA CYS A 328 0.72 -19.65 3.74
C CYS A 328 0.69 -21.06 3.12
N HIS A 329 -0.47 -21.50 2.64
CA HIS A 329 -0.65 -22.82 2.03
C HIS A 329 -0.31 -22.80 0.54
N VAL A 330 0.98 -22.99 0.22
CA VAL A 330 1.51 -22.91 -1.16
C VAL A 330 2.23 -24.15 -1.64
N VAL A 331 2.46 -25.14 -0.77
CA VAL A 331 3.18 -26.35 -1.15
C VAL A 331 2.19 -27.37 -1.71
N PRO A 332 2.29 -27.76 -3.00
CA PRO A 332 1.43 -28.79 -3.58
C PRO A 332 1.67 -30.14 -2.89
N GLN A 333 0.60 -30.87 -2.55
CA GLN A 333 0.72 -32.21 -1.96
C GLN A 333 0.90 -33.33 -2.99
N ARG A 334 0.44 -33.13 -4.23
CA ARG A 334 0.57 -34.10 -5.32
C ARG A 334 1.32 -33.50 -6.50
N ASP A 335 1.96 -34.36 -7.28
CA ASP A 335 2.56 -33.96 -8.54
C ASP A 335 1.49 -33.60 -9.59
N ALA A 336 1.95 -33.08 -10.74
CA ALA A 336 1.07 -32.59 -11.77
C ALA A 336 0.26 -33.68 -12.51
N GLN A 337 0.72 -34.94 -12.51
CA GLN A 337 -0.02 -36.05 -13.13
C GLN A 337 -1.13 -36.53 -12.20
N GLU A 338 -0.83 -36.76 -10.93
CA GLU A 338 -1.82 -37.17 -9.93
C GLU A 338 -2.89 -36.10 -9.71
N ALA A 339 -2.49 -34.83 -9.67
CA ALA A 339 -3.42 -33.71 -9.48
C ALA A 339 -4.50 -33.61 -10.57
N ARG A 340 -4.24 -34.12 -11.79
CA ARG A 340 -5.22 -34.13 -12.88
C ARG A 340 -6.37 -35.11 -12.64
N LEU A 341 -6.09 -36.21 -11.94
CA LEU A 341 -7.05 -37.29 -11.71
C LEU A 341 -7.74 -37.15 -10.35
N PHE A 342 -7.01 -36.70 -9.32
CA PHE A 342 -7.48 -36.73 -7.93
C PHE A 342 -7.62 -35.34 -7.29
N GLY A 343 -7.38 -34.27 -8.05
CA GLY A 343 -7.38 -32.91 -7.54
C GLY A 343 -6.15 -32.58 -6.69
N GLN A 344 -6.06 -31.33 -6.26
CA GLN A 344 -4.87 -30.79 -5.59
C GLN A 344 -5.20 -30.10 -4.27
N THR A 345 -4.44 -30.42 -3.23
CA THR A 345 -4.45 -29.75 -1.92
C THR A 345 -3.08 -29.11 -1.65
N PHE A 346 -3.06 -28.07 -0.82
CA PHE A 346 -1.84 -27.33 -0.50
C PHE A 346 -1.57 -27.29 0.99
N THR A 347 -0.32 -27.51 1.38
CA THR A 347 0.16 -27.37 2.76
C THR A 347 0.99 -26.11 2.95
N ALA A 348 1.13 -25.71 4.21
CA ALA A 348 2.05 -24.66 4.61
C ALA A 348 3.40 -25.26 5.01
N ASN A 349 4.48 -24.51 4.76
CA ASN A 349 5.79 -24.75 5.33
C ASN A 349 6.32 -23.43 5.94
N ALA A 350 7.56 -23.42 6.44
CA ALA A 350 8.11 -22.25 7.11
C ALA A 350 8.48 -21.08 6.16
N LEU A 351 8.67 -21.37 4.87
CA LEU A 351 9.22 -20.41 3.91
C LEU A 351 8.32 -19.15 3.71
N PRO A 352 6.99 -19.26 3.53
CA PRO A 352 6.10 -18.10 3.48
C PRO A 352 6.14 -17.23 4.73
N CYS A 353 6.46 -17.81 5.90
CA CYS A 353 6.57 -17.04 7.14
C CYS A 353 7.81 -16.15 7.13
N TYR A 354 8.93 -16.62 6.60
CA TYR A 354 10.19 -15.87 6.54
C TYR A 354 10.11 -14.64 5.64
N ALA A 355 9.32 -14.70 4.56
CA ALA A 355 9.11 -13.55 3.68
C ALA A 355 8.59 -12.31 4.44
N CYS A 356 7.78 -12.53 5.48
CA CYS A 356 7.20 -11.45 6.29
C CYS A 356 7.96 -11.21 7.60
N HIS A 357 8.35 -12.27 8.31
CA HIS A 357 8.90 -12.21 9.67
C HIS A 357 10.44 -12.37 9.74
N GLY A 358 11.09 -12.72 8.62
CA GLY A 358 12.51 -13.06 8.57
C GLY A 358 12.85 -14.41 9.21
N LYS A 359 14.11 -14.82 9.10
CA LYS A 359 14.59 -16.12 9.60
C LYS A 359 14.48 -16.27 11.13
N ARG A 360 14.50 -15.15 11.88
CA ARG A 360 14.35 -15.16 13.34
C ARG A 360 13.05 -15.81 13.82
N TYR A 361 12.03 -15.89 12.96
CA TYR A 361 10.74 -16.51 13.29
C TYR A 361 10.75 -18.05 13.29
N GLU A 362 11.81 -18.68 12.77
CA GLU A 362 11.97 -20.13 12.71
C GLU A 362 11.87 -20.80 14.09
N ALA A 363 12.55 -20.24 15.09
CA ALA A 363 12.52 -20.75 16.46
C ALA A 363 11.10 -20.78 17.05
N PHE A 364 10.30 -19.76 16.74
CA PHE A 364 8.90 -19.68 17.16
C PHE A 364 8.05 -20.78 16.50
N LEU A 365 8.20 -20.99 15.19
CA LEU A 365 7.46 -22.01 14.44
C LEU A 365 7.72 -23.43 14.95
N HIS A 366 8.94 -23.71 15.43
CA HIS A 366 9.28 -25.02 15.99
C HIS A 366 8.86 -25.19 17.46
N ARG A 367 8.81 -24.12 18.26
CA ARG A 367 8.53 -24.20 19.71
C ARG A 367 7.03 -24.17 20.01
N LEU A 368 6.27 -23.33 19.32
CA LEU A 368 4.82 -23.15 19.57
C LEU A 368 4.02 -24.48 19.48
N PRO A 369 4.16 -25.31 18.42
CA PRO A 369 3.40 -26.56 18.33
C PRO A 369 3.73 -27.54 19.47
N ARG A 370 4.99 -27.58 19.91
CA ARG A 370 5.43 -28.43 21.03
C ARG A 370 4.80 -27.99 22.35
N GLN A 371 4.79 -26.69 22.61
CA GLN A 371 4.16 -26.12 23.82
C GLN A 371 2.65 -26.37 23.84
N LEU A 372 1.95 -26.03 22.75
CA LEU A 372 0.50 -26.26 22.65
C LEU A 372 0.16 -27.76 22.73
N GLY A 373 0.96 -28.62 22.12
CA GLY A 373 0.81 -30.08 22.21
C GLY A 373 0.91 -30.59 23.64
N SER A 374 1.88 -30.08 24.42
CA SER A 374 2.01 -30.40 25.85
C SER A 374 0.79 -29.98 26.66
N MET A 375 0.29 -28.75 26.43
CA MET A 375 -0.91 -28.24 27.11
C MET A 375 -2.16 -29.06 26.77
N ILE A 376 -2.35 -29.38 25.48
CA ILE A 376 -3.45 -30.21 24.99
C ILE A 376 -3.40 -31.59 25.65
N SER A 377 -2.23 -32.26 25.65
CA SER A 377 -2.08 -33.59 26.24
C SER A 377 -2.39 -33.58 27.74
N PHE A 378 -1.94 -32.55 28.46
CA PHE A 378 -2.24 -32.39 29.87
C PHE A 378 -3.76 -32.24 30.12
N LEU A 379 -4.42 -31.36 29.37
CA LEU A 379 -5.85 -31.13 29.50
C LEU A 379 -6.69 -32.34 29.10
N GLU A 380 -6.29 -33.09 28.06
CA GLU A 380 -6.95 -34.33 27.65
C GLU A 380 -6.89 -35.40 28.76
N LYS A 381 -5.74 -35.54 29.45
CA LYS A 381 -5.61 -36.42 30.62
C LYS A 381 -6.51 -35.95 31.77
N GLY A 382 -6.55 -34.64 32.02
CA GLY A 382 -7.43 -34.04 33.04
C GLY A 382 -8.92 -34.28 32.77
N LEU A 383 -9.36 -34.10 31.53
CA LEU A 383 -10.71 -34.40 31.06
C LEU A 383 -11.07 -35.88 31.23
N ALA A 384 -10.17 -36.78 30.81
CA ALA A 384 -10.39 -38.22 30.91
C ALA A 384 -10.49 -38.70 32.37
N HIS A 385 -9.71 -38.12 33.27
CA HIS A 385 -9.79 -38.42 34.70
C HIS A 385 -11.15 -38.03 35.29
N ARG A 386 -11.59 -36.78 35.09
CA ARG A 386 -12.86 -36.27 35.64
C ARG A 386 -14.08 -36.95 35.02
N LYS A 387 -14.00 -37.34 33.74
CA LYS A 387 -15.05 -38.14 33.09
C LYS A 387 -15.21 -39.52 33.75
N ARG A 388 -14.11 -40.15 34.18
CA ARG A 388 -14.15 -41.42 34.93
C ARG A 388 -14.74 -41.23 36.32
N LEU A 389 -14.38 -40.15 37.03
CA LEU A 389 -14.97 -39.82 38.33
C LEU A 389 -16.49 -39.62 38.22
N LEU A 390 -16.95 -38.83 37.25
CA LEU A 390 -18.37 -38.59 37.01
C LEU A 390 -19.16 -39.87 36.69
N ALA A 391 -18.51 -40.87 36.08
CA ALA A 391 -19.12 -42.17 35.77
C ALA A 391 -19.09 -43.16 36.96
N SER A 392 -18.37 -42.85 38.04
CA SER A 392 -18.32 -43.70 39.22
C SER A 392 -19.58 -43.56 40.07
N SER A 393 -20.09 -44.68 40.58
CA SER A 393 -21.30 -44.74 41.41
C SER A 393 -21.10 -44.21 42.85
N SER A 394 -19.85 -43.93 43.24
CA SER A 394 -19.47 -43.48 44.59
C SER A 394 -19.65 -41.98 44.84
N LEU A 395 -19.89 -41.17 43.80
CA LEU A 395 -20.04 -39.72 43.91
C LEU A 395 -21.50 -39.31 44.13
N ARG A 396 -21.80 -38.78 45.32
CA ARG A 396 -23.09 -38.14 45.64
C ARG A 396 -23.05 -36.67 45.23
N LEU A 397 -23.55 -36.36 44.04
CA LEU A 397 -23.71 -34.99 43.52
C LEU A 397 -25.20 -34.69 43.37
N SER A 398 -25.60 -33.43 43.60
CA SER A 398 -26.94 -32.94 43.25
C SER A 398 -27.14 -32.96 41.72
N GLU A 399 -28.39 -32.89 41.28
CA GLU A 399 -28.73 -32.84 39.84
C GLU A 399 -28.14 -31.59 39.17
N GLU A 400 -28.13 -30.46 39.88
CA GLU A 400 -27.55 -29.19 39.45
C GLU A 400 -26.02 -29.27 39.33
N GLU A 401 -25.35 -29.84 40.34
CA GLU A 401 -23.90 -30.05 40.33
C GLU A 401 -23.47 -30.97 39.19
N ARG A 402 -24.21 -32.07 38.98
CA ARG A 402 -23.95 -33.01 37.89
C ARG A 402 -24.12 -32.34 36.53
N SER A 403 -25.16 -31.53 36.35
CA SER A 403 -25.41 -30.79 35.11
C SER A 403 -24.34 -29.75 34.83
N ARG A 404 -23.94 -28.97 35.85
CA ARG A 404 -22.86 -27.98 35.76
C ARG A 404 -21.53 -28.65 35.43
N LEU A 405 -21.19 -29.76 36.10
CA LEU A 405 -19.98 -30.52 35.84
C LEU A 405 -19.94 -31.05 34.39
N GLN A 406 -21.04 -31.59 33.88
CA GLN A 406 -21.13 -32.04 32.48
C GLN A 406 -20.90 -30.89 31.49
N LEU A 407 -21.47 -29.70 31.76
CA LEU A 407 -21.27 -28.52 30.93
C LEU A 407 -19.80 -28.07 30.93
N LEU A 408 -19.17 -27.95 32.10
CA LEU A 408 -17.76 -27.57 32.24
C LEU A 408 -16.83 -28.54 31.46
N LEU A 409 -17.04 -29.85 31.61
CA LEU A 409 -16.26 -30.86 30.88
C LEU A 409 -16.53 -30.81 29.37
N LYS A 410 -17.77 -30.54 28.96
CA LYS A 410 -18.15 -30.38 27.54
C LYS A 410 -17.45 -29.19 26.92
N ASP A 411 -17.44 -28.04 27.60
CA ASP A 411 -16.86 -26.79 27.12
C ASP A 411 -15.33 -26.84 27.08
N ALA A 412 -14.70 -27.38 28.12
CA ALA A 412 -13.26 -27.64 28.12
C ALA A 412 -12.86 -28.58 26.96
N ARG A 413 -13.60 -29.67 26.77
CA ARG A 413 -13.34 -30.60 25.66
C ARG A 413 -13.57 -29.98 24.29
N PHE A 414 -14.52 -29.05 24.17
CA PHE A 414 -14.78 -28.32 22.93
C PHE A 414 -13.57 -27.46 22.57
N ASN A 415 -13.11 -26.61 23.49
CA ASN A 415 -11.97 -25.72 23.28
C ASN A 415 -10.68 -26.48 22.96
N VAL A 416 -10.37 -27.55 23.71
CA VAL A 416 -9.20 -28.40 23.45
C VAL A 416 -9.26 -29.01 22.05
N ARG A 417 -10.42 -29.54 21.63
CA ARG A 417 -10.60 -30.10 20.28
C ARG A 417 -10.45 -29.05 19.19
N LEU A 418 -11.02 -27.86 19.38
CA LEU A 418 -10.89 -26.75 18.44
C LEU A 418 -9.41 -26.42 18.20
N VAL A 419 -8.63 -26.22 19.26
CA VAL A 419 -7.19 -25.88 19.13
C VAL A 419 -6.39 -27.03 18.48
N LYS A 420 -6.68 -28.28 18.85
CA LYS A 420 -6.01 -29.47 18.31
C LYS A 420 -6.26 -29.63 16.80
N GLN A 421 -7.50 -29.50 16.36
CA GLN A 421 -7.88 -29.63 14.95
C GLN A 421 -7.44 -28.44 14.11
N ALA A 422 -7.61 -27.24 14.66
CA ALA A 422 -7.28 -26.01 13.94
C ALA A 422 -5.77 -25.77 13.83
N GLN A 423 -4.94 -26.41 14.67
CA GLN A 423 -3.52 -26.12 14.84
C GLN A 423 -3.29 -24.66 15.25
N GLY A 424 -2.82 -24.44 16.48
CA GLY A 424 -2.72 -23.13 17.11
C GLY A 424 -1.98 -22.03 16.34
N ILE A 425 -1.17 -22.38 15.32
CA ILE A 425 -0.50 -21.40 14.45
C ILE A 425 -1.46 -20.47 13.70
N HIS A 426 -2.71 -20.90 13.44
CA HIS A 426 -3.73 -20.05 12.80
C HIS A 426 -4.13 -18.87 13.69
N ASN A 427 -4.06 -19.00 15.00
CA ASN A 427 -4.21 -17.89 15.94
C ASN A 427 -3.59 -18.24 17.30
N PRO A 428 -2.28 -17.98 17.49
CA PRO A 428 -1.57 -18.43 18.68
C PRO A 428 -2.17 -17.87 19.97
N TRP A 429 -2.51 -16.58 19.98
CA TRP A 429 -3.08 -15.91 21.17
C TRP A 429 -4.43 -16.50 21.57
N TYR A 430 -5.34 -16.64 20.61
CA TYR A 430 -6.65 -17.22 20.89
C TYR A 430 -6.55 -18.70 21.28
N ALA A 431 -5.65 -19.46 20.65
CA ALA A 431 -5.40 -20.85 21.01
C ALA A 431 -4.97 -21.00 22.48
N ILE A 432 -4.07 -20.15 22.98
CA ILE A 432 -3.64 -20.23 24.37
C ILE A 432 -4.80 -19.83 25.31
N GLU A 433 -5.62 -18.82 24.96
CA GLU A 433 -6.78 -18.42 25.78
C GLU A 433 -7.83 -19.53 25.87
N LEU A 434 -8.11 -20.23 24.77
CA LEU A 434 -9.01 -21.39 24.75
C LEU A 434 -8.53 -22.51 25.68
N LEU A 435 -7.23 -22.80 25.68
CA LEU A 435 -6.65 -23.82 26.56
C LEU A 435 -6.63 -23.35 28.03
N ARG A 436 -6.45 -22.05 28.29
CA ARG A 436 -6.58 -21.48 29.64
C ARG A 436 -8.02 -21.57 30.15
N ALA A 437 -9.01 -21.17 29.36
CA ALA A 437 -10.41 -21.30 29.74
C ALA A 437 -10.77 -22.77 30.02
N SER A 438 -10.26 -23.69 29.19
CA SER A 438 -10.41 -25.14 29.42
C SER A 438 -9.84 -25.56 30.77
N ARG A 439 -8.66 -25.05 31.14
CA ARG A 439 -8.08 -25.27 32.48
C ARG A 439 -8.99 -24.70 33.58
N GLY A 440 -9.49 -23.48 33.42
CA GLY A 440 -10.41 -22.87 34.39
C GLY A 440 -11.65 -23.72 34.62
N PHE A 441 -12.27 -24.22 33.55
CA PHE A 441 -13.40 -25.15 33.66
C PHE A 441 -13.03 -26.45 34.38
N LEU A 442 -11.82 -26.98 34.18
CA LEU A 442 -11.35 -28.16 34.92
C LEU A 442 -11.08 -27.89 36.39
N GLN A 443 -10.63 -26.69 36.75
CA GLN A 443 -10.42 -26.27 38.14
C GLN A 443 -11.76 -26.09 38.86
N GLU A 444 -12.74 -25.50 38.20
CA GLU A 444 -14.10 -25.41 38.72
C GLU A 444 -14.74 -26.81 38.86
N ALA A 445 -14.49 -27.71 37.91
CA ALA A 445 -14.90 -29.10 38.02
C ALA A 445 -14.25 -29.83 39.21
N ASP A 446 -13.00 -29.51 39.55
CA ASP A 446 -12.32 -30.08 40.73
C ASP A 446 -12.98 -29.64 42.04
N GLN A 447 -13.42 -28.39 42.11
CA GLN A 447 -14.13 -27.85 43.27
C GLN A 447 -15.44 -28.61 43.51
N ILE A 448 -16.21 -28.87 42.45
CA ILE A 448 -17.47 -29.65 42.52
C ILE A 448 -17.19 -31.11 42.93
N LEU A 449 -16.11 -31.70 42.41
CA LEU A 449 -15.77 -33.10 42.68
C LEU A 449 -15.08 -33.32 44.04
N ALA A 450 -14.70 -32.25 44.74
CA ALA A 450 -13.77 -32.29 45.88
C ALA A 450 -12.51 -33.14 45.58
N ALA A 451 -12.10 -33.18 44.32
CA ALA A 451 -11.00 -34.01 43.85
C ALA A 451 -9.67 -33.27 44.04
N GLU A 452 -8.60 -34.00 44.37
CA GLU A 452 -7.27 -33.40 44.33
C GLU A 452 -6.98 -32.85 42.93
N PRO A 453 -6.56 -31.58 42.81
CA PRO A 453 -6.31 -30.99 41.52
C PRO A 453 -5.18 -31.75 40.83
N ILE A 454 -5.38 -32.23 39.59
CA ILE A 454 -4.36 -33.02 38.85
C ILE A 454 -3.03 -32.25 38.69
N TRP A 455 -3.08 -30.92 38.85
CA TRP A 455 -1.96 -29.98 38.84
C TRP A 455 -0.99 -30.17 40.02
N SER A 456 -1.34 -30.91 41.07
CA SER A 456 -0.48 -31.19 42.22
C SER A 456 0.43 -32.42 42.03
N ARG A 457 0.11 -33.32 41.10
CA ARG A 457 0.77 -34.65 40.94
C ARG A 457 1.77 -34.74 39.78
N GLY A 458 2.15 -33.62 39.15
CA GLY A 458 3.12 -33.62 38.05
C GLY A 458 3.63 -32.22 37.68
N LYS A 459 4.62 -32.16 36.76
CA LYS A 459 5.06 -30.89 36.16
C LYS A 459 3.92 -30.31 35.32
N ASP A 460 3.08 -29.50 35.94
CA ASP A 460 2.07 -28.68 35.26
C ASP A 460 2.76 -27.83 34.18
N PRO A 461 2.48 -28.04 32.88
CA PRO A 461 2.86 -27.08 31.87
C PRO A 461 1.98 -25.84 32.11
N ARG A 462 2.44 -24.95 33.01
CA ARG A 462 1.74 -23.71 33.33
C ARG A 462 1.32 -23.04 32.02
N PRO A 463 0.09 -22.52 31.93
CA PRO A 463 -0.35 -21.86 30.72
C PRO A 463 0.60 -20.69 30.50
N LEU A 464 1.07 -20.53 29.26
CA LEU A 464 1.84 -19.35 28.87
C LEU A 464 1.10 -18.10 29.39
N PRO A 465 1.79 -17.12 29.98
CA PRO A 465 1.14 -15.88 30.37
C PRO A 465 0.55 -15.23 29.10
N ILE A 466 -0.66 -14.66 29.18
CA ILE A 466 -1.34 -14.04 28.03
C ILE A 466 -1.79 -12.63 28.41
N GLY A 467 -1.90 -11.78 27.39
CA GLY A 467 -2.04 -10.35 27.50
C GLY A 467 -0.67 -9.69 27.42
N PHE A 468 -0.59 -8.39 27.13
CA PHE A 468 0.65 -7.63 27.25
C PHE A 468 1.03 -7.51 28.73
N ARG A 469 1.55 -8.59 29.30
CA ARG A 469 2.06 -8.69 30.68
C ARG A 469 3.53 -9.10 30.61
N GLU A 470 4.34 -8.66 31.56
CA GLU A 470 5.79 -8.87 31.54
C GLU A 470 6.21 -10.34 31.30
N GLU A 471 5.62 -11.28 32.03
CA GLU A 471 6.01 -12.70 31.89
C GLU A 471 5.67 -13.25 30.49
N SER A 472 4.59 -12.76 29.87
CA SER A 472 4.14 -13.24 28.55
C SER A 472 5.12 -12.87 27.43
N CYS A 473 5.71 -11.68 27.51
CA CYS A 473 6.61 -11.15 26.49
C CYS A 473 7.86 -12.03 26.41
N ARG A 474 8.47 -12.36 27.55
CA ARG A 474 9.68 -13.19 27.64
C ARG A 474 9.40 -14.66 27.38
N GLU A 475 8.40 -15.26 28.02
CA GLU A 475 8.18 -16.71 27.95
C GLU A 475 7.59 -17.18 26.60
N THR A 476 6.81 -16.33 25.94
CA THR A 476 6.08 -16.70 24.71
C THR A 476 6.84 -16.30 23.44
N CYS A 477 7.55 -15.16 23.45
CA CYS A 477 8.12 -14.56 22.24
C CYS A 477 9.59 -14.12 22.38
N HIS A 478 9.92 -13.21 23.29
CA HIS A 478 11.26 -12.59 23.37
C HIS A 478 12.35 -13.53 23.90
N GLY A 479 12.03 -14.48 24.79
CA GLY A 479 12.95 -15.55 25.19
C GLY A 479 13.18 -16.61 24.10
N THR A 480 12.59 -16.42 22.92
CA THR A 480 12.75 -17.29 21.74
C THR A 480 13.44 -16.59 20.57
N LEU A 481 13.64 -15.26 20.65
CA LEU A 481 14.26 -14.44 19.61
C LEU A 481 15.66 -14.00 20.07
N PRO A 482 16.65 -13.87 19.16
CA PRO A 482 17.94 -13.29 19.51
C PRO A 482 17.74 -11.87 20.02
N GLU A 483 18.18 -11.59 21.24
CA GLU A 483 18.07 -10.26 21.83
C GLU A 483 18.99 -9.28 21.07
N PRO A 484 18.47 -8.12 20.64
CA PRO A 484 19.32 -7.13 20.01
C PRO A 484 20.31 -6.56 21.03
N GLN A 485 21.61 -6.68 20.75
CA GLN A 485 22.68 -6.22 21.66
C GLN A 485 22.66 -4.69 21.83
N LEU A 486 22.46 -3.97 20.74
CA LEU A 486 22.37 -2.51 20.68
C LEU A 486 21.15 -2.12 19.84
N ILE A 487 20.32 -1.24 20.38
CA ILE A 487 19.20 -0.61 19.64
C ILE A 487 19.39 0.90 19.63
N SER A 488 18.93 1.60 18.59
CA SER A 488 18.92 3.06 18.61
C SER A 488 17.72 3.58 19.40
N ALA A 489 17.97 4.33 20.46
CA ALA A 489 16.96 5.06 21.22
C ALA A 489 17.17 6.58 21.06
N ASN A 490 16.10 7.38 21.24
CA ASN A 490 16.15 8.85 21.32
C ASN A 490 17.08 9.52 20.29
N GLY A 491 16.72 9.49 19.01
CA GLY A 491 17.49 10.19 17.96
C GLY A 491 18.80 9.52 17.54
N GLY A 492 19.00 8.23 17.84
CA GLY A 492 20.11 7.44 17.31
C GLY A 492 21.13 6.96 18.36
N ARG A 493 20.93 7.27 19.64
CA ARG A 493 21.86 6.87 20.71
C ARG A 493 21.88 5.33 20.87
N PRO A 494 23.07 4.71 21.00
CA PRO A 494 23.18 3.28 21.23
C PRO A 494 22.64 2.92 22.62
N PHE A 495 21.61 2.09 22.67
CA PHE A 495 20.98 1.58 23.88
C PHE A 495 21.34 0.09 24.04
N PRO A 496 22.18 -0.28 25.03
CA PRO A 496 22.55 -1.67 25.29
C PRO A 496 21.40 -2.38 26.01
N HIS A 497 20.52 -3.02 25.23
CA HIS A 497 19.29 -3.62 25.73
C HIS A 497 19.51 -4.73 26.78
N PRO A 498 20.48 -5.66 26.64
CA PRO A 498 20.69 -6.72 27.64
C PRO A 498 21.16 -6.18 29.00
N LEU A 499 21.97 -5.12 29.00
CA LEU A 499 22.44 -4.48 30.23
C LEU A 499 21.27 -3.81 30.97
N HIS A 500 20.40 -3.10 30.25
CA HIS A 500 19.22 -2.48 30.85
C HIS A 500 18.18 -3.51 31.28
N GLN A 501 18.02 -4.62 30.55
CA GLN A 501 17.14 -5.70 30.96
C GLN A 501 17.59 -6.39 32.26
N SER A 502 18.91 -6.58 32.43
CA SER A 502 19.47 -7.30 33.58
C SER A 502 19.68 -6.42 34.81
N GLN A 503 19.99 -5.14 34.63
CA GLN A 503 20.32 -4.22 35.72
C GLN A 503 19.17 -3.31 36.15
N VAL A 504 18.19 -3.03 35.27
CA VAL A 504 17.02 -2.22 35.63
C VAL A 504 15.89 -3.15 36.04
N SER A 505 15.66 -3.28 37.34
CA SER A 505 14.57 -4.09 37.90
C SER A 505 13.20 -3.47 37.58
N GLY A 506 12.42 -4.14 36.72
CA GLY A 506 10.98 -3.91 36.51
C GLY A 506 10.49 -4.19 35.09
N SER A 507 9.17 -4.14 34.85
CA SER A 507 8.68 -3.22 33.82
C SER A 507 9.16 -3.40 32.37
N CYS A 508 9.02 -4.54 31.67
CA CYS A 508 9.19 -4.49 30.19
C CYS A 508 8.30 -3.40 29.55
N LEU A 509 7.11 -3.17 30.12
CA LEU A 509 6.16 -2.13 29.69
C LEU A 509 6.57 -0.71 30.11
N ARG A 510 7.52 -0.58 31.04
CA ARG A 510 8.10 0.72 31.43
C ARG A 510 8.84 1.36 30.27
N CYS A 511 9.52 0.54 29.45
CA CYS A 511 10.21 0.99 28.24
C CYS A 511 9.40 0.73 26.95
N HIS A 512 8.48 -0.24 26.98
CA HIS A 512 7.57 -0.56 25.87
C HIS A 512 6.10 -0.30 26.24
N PRO A 513 5.66 0.98 26.37
CA PRO A 513 4.32 1.32 26.85
C PRO A 513 3.19 0.98 25.87
N GLY A 514 3.51 0.56 24.64
CA GLY A 514 2.50 0.18 23.66
C GLY A 514 1.84 -1.17 23.97
N LYS A 515 0.60 -1.35 23.51
CA LYS A 515 -0.09 -2.66 23.52
C LYS A 515 -0.05 -3.39 22.18
N ARG A 516 0.77 -2.99 21.19
CA ARG A 516 0.78 -3.58 19.83
C ARG A 516 2.16 -3.48 19.17
N HIS A 517 2.67 -4.60 18.67
CA HIS A 517 3.86 -4.65 17.82
C HIS A 517 3.56 -4.19 16.38
N PRO A 518 4.51 -3.55 15.68
CA PRO A 518 5.86 -3.19 16.14
C PRO A 518 5.86 -1.96 17.07
N TYR A 519 6.68 -2.01 18.13
CA TYR A 519 6.91 -0.85 19.00
C TYR A 519 8.00 0.03 18.39
N PRO A 520 7.74 1.31 18.04
CA PRO A 520 8.79 2.30 18.18
C PRO A 520 9.06 2.45 19.68
N ALA A 521 10.27 2.16 20.14
CA ALA A 521 10.67 2.53 21.49
C ALA A 521 10.71 4.06 21.56
N THR A 522 9.62 4.68 21.98
CA THR A 522 9.56 6.12 22.25
C THR A 522 10.11 6.41 23.64
N LEU A 523 11.37 6.04 23.87
CA LEU A 523 12.12 6.54 25.01
C LEU A 523 12.49 8.00 24.70
N GLN A 524 12.09 8.90 25.59
CA GLN A 524 12.44 10.32 25.55
C GLN A 524 13.64 10.58 26.48
N GLN A 525 14.32 11.70 26.28
CA GLN A 525 15.46 12.10 27.13
C GLN A 525 15.13 12.07 28.63
N LYS A 526 13.91 12.49 29.00
CA LYS A 526 13.42 12.48 30.38
C LYS A 526 13.35 11.08 31.01
N ASP A 527 13.12 10.04 30.20
CA ASP A 527 13.00 8.66 30.68
C ASP A 527 14.39 8.09 31.01
N CYS A 528 15.43 8.54 30.31
CA CYS A 528 16.82 8.23 30.62
C CYS A 528 17.30 8.98 31.88
N SER A 529 17.04 10.29 31.95
CA SER A 529 17.49 11.13 33.07
C SER A 529 16.83 10.76 34.40
N ALA A 530 15.62 10.18 34.38
CA ALA A 530 14.93 9.73 35.59
C ALA A 530 15.66 8.61 36.35
N CYS A 531 16.50 7.81 35.69
CA CYS A 531 17.28 6.76 36.35
C CYS A 531 18.78 7.07 36.43
N HIS A 532 19.30 7.88 35.51
CA HIS A 532 20.73 8.21 35.47
C HIS A 532 21.04 9.49 36.28
N HIS A 533 20.30 10.58 36.07
CA HIS A 533 20.59 11.87 36.73
C HIS A 533 19.93 12.01 38.13
N GLN A 534 19.18 11.01 38.59
CA GLN A 534 18.53 11.03 39.90
C GLN A 534 19.47 10.44 40.98
N GLY A 535 20.05 11.32 41.81
CA GLY A 535 20.79 10.91 43.02
C GLY A 535 22.24 10.46 42.79
N LYS A 536 22.83 10.75 41.63
CA LYS A 536 24.24 10.51 41.31
C LYS A 536 25.02 11.81 41.20
N SER A 537 26.30 11.82 41.60
CA SER A 537 27.16 13.00 41.46
C SER A 537 27.66 13.17 40.02
N ALA A 538 28.08 14.38 39.66
CA ALA A 538 28.69 14.64 38.35
C ALA A 538 30.00 13.85 38.15
N GLU A 539 30.70 13.48 39.23
CA GLU A 539 31.90 12.64 39.14
C GLU A 539 31.58 11.16 38.83
N GLU A 540 30.36 10.69 39.15
CA GLU A 540 29.90 9.33 38.85
C GLU A 540 29.36 9.19 37.40
N GLU A 541 29.06 10.30 36.72
CA GLU A 541 28.49 10.32 35.38
C GLU A 541 29.47 10.85 34.32
N ALA A 542 29.94 9.96 33.43
CA ALA A 542 30.72 10.37 32.27
C ALA A 542 29.83 11.07 31.21
N CYS A 543 29.57 12.38 31.37
CA CYS A 543 28.78 13.24 30.46
C CYS A 543 29.06 12.99 28.96
N PRO A 544 30.33 12.83 28.50
CA PRO A 544 30.62 12.54 27.10
C PRO A 544 30.04 11.24 26.57
N LYS A 545 29.63 10.28 27.41
CA LYS A 545 28.97 9.05 26.92
C LYS A 545 27.60 9.32 26.30
N CYS A 546 26.91 10.37 26.74
CA CYS A 546 25.55 10.73 26.31
C CYS A 546 25.49 12.08 25.58
N HIS A 547 26.34 13.03 25.95
CA HIS A 547 26.39 14.39 25.40
C HIS A 547 27.52 14.60 24.38
N ARG A 548 27.89 13.54 23.64
CA ARG A 548 28.99 13.59 22.64
C ARG A 548 28.94 14.81 21.74
N LEU A 549 27.77 15.13 21.18
CA LEU A 549 27.64 16.27 20.28
C LEU A 549 27.92 17.59 20.99
N GLN A 550 27.36 17.80 22.19
CA GLN A 550 27.59 19.04 22.95
C GLN A 550 29.05 19.16 23.40
N VAL A 551 29.66 18.03 23.81
CA VAL A 551 31.08 17.99 24.21
C VAL A 551 32.00 18.24 23.02
N SER A 552 31.80 17.55 21.90
CA SER A 552 32.59 17.80 20.69
C SER A 552 32.38 19.22 20.19
N PHE A 553 31.17 19.77 20.26
CA PHE A 553 30.90 21.15 19.83
C PHE A 553 31.58 22.17 20.73
N ALA A 554 31.55 21.96 22.04
CA ALA A 554 32.29 22.77 23.00
C ALA A 554 33.81 22.77 22.69
N LYS A 555 34.35 21.65 22.24
CA LYS A 555 35.78 21.50 21.90
C LYS A 555 36.15 21.91 20.47
N GLY A 556 35.18 22.33 19.64
CA GLY A 556 35.44 22.57 18.21
C GLY A 556 35.65 21.30 17.36
N GLU A 557 35.59 20.10 17.94
CA GLU A 557 35.87 18.81 17.27
C GLU A 557 34.69 18.27 16.44
N VAL A 558 33.81 19.12 15.91
CA VAL A 558 32.61 18.69 15.18
C VAL A 558 32.79 18.81 13.68
N ALA A 559 32.68 17.68 12.96
CA ALA A 559 32.68 17.68 11.51
C ALA A 559 31.49 18.46 10.94
N TRP A 560 31.80 19.47 10.12
CA TRP A 560 30.82 20.40 9.57
C TRP A 560 30.31 19.98 8.18
N PRO A 561 28.98 19.92 7.92
CA PRO A 561 28.44 19.46 6.64
C PRO A 561 28.73 20.33 5.41
N LEU A 562 29.10 21.61 5.59
CA LEU A 562 29.41 22.54 4.49
C LEU A 562 30.89 22.53 4.08
N GLY A 563 31.77 21.84 4.81
CA GLY A 563 33.21 21.78 4.53
C GLY A 563 34.06 22.61 5.49
N GLU A 564 35.35 22.26 5.51
CA GLU A 564 36.49 22.59 6.41
C GLU A 564 36.23 22.72 7.92
N GLU A 565 37.23 22.27 8.69
CA GLU A 565 37.24 22.40 10.15
C GLU A 565 37.32 23.89 10.50
N ILE A 566 36.35 24.35 11.28
CA ILE A 566 36.33 25.72 11.78
C ILE A 566 37.14 25.73 13.08
N GLU A 567 38.33 26.34 13.04
CA GLU A 567 39.14 26.61 14.23
C GLU A 567 38.57 27.84 14.94
N ALA A 568 37.62 27.61 15.85
CA ALA A 568 37.04 28.64 16.70
C ALA A 568 37.38 28.38 18.16
N ASP A 569 38.09 29.34 18.78
CA ASP A 569 38.42 29.32 20.20
C ASP A 569 37.15 29.28 21.05
N ASN A 570 37.12 28.44 22.08
CA ASN A 570 36.04 28.44 23.06
C ASN A 570 36.50 29.09 24.35
N GLU A 571 35.97 30.28 24.65
CA GLU A 571 36.23 30.98 25.92
C GLU A 571 35.78 30.20 27.17
N MET A 572 35.01 29.12 27.00
CA MET A 572 34.56 28.20 28.05
C MET A 572 35.24 26.83 28.00
N GLU A 573 36.37 26.68 27.28
CA GLU A 573 37.05 25.38 27.11
C GLU A 573 37.49 24.74 28.44
N ASP A 574 37.93 25.57 29.39
CA ASP A 574 38.43 25.14 30.71
C ASP A 574 37.32 25.01 31.77
N VAL A 575 36.05 25.29 31.43
CA VAL A 575 34.91 25.24 32.36
C VAL A 575 34.31 23.85 32.38
N GLU A 576 34.24 23.24 33.56
CA GLU A 576 33.65 21.92 33.70
C GLU A 576 32.12 21.97 33.54
N CYS A 577 31.53 20.93 32.93
CA CYS A 577 30.09 20.94 32.59
C CYS A 577 29.18 21.17 33.81
N ASN A 578 29.58 20.69 34.99
CA ASN A 578 28.83 20.80 36.24
C ASN A 578 28.90 22.19 36.89
N GLU A 579 29.87 23.02 36.49
CA GLU A 579 29.97 24.41 36.94
C GLU A 579 28.82 25.23 36.35
N CYS A 580 28.41 24.93 35.11
CA CYS A 580 27.22 25.51 34.50
C CYS A 580 25.94 24.69 34.73
N HIS A 581 26.01 23.36 34.73
CA HIS A 581 24.84 22.49 34.72
C HIS A 581 24.55 21.80 36.08
N THR A 582 23.35 22.06 36.60
CA THR A 582 22.81 21.36 37.76
C THR A 582 21.89 20.20 37.35
N LEU A 583 22.33 18.94 37.54
CA LEU A 583 21.64 17.72 37.10
C LEU A 583 20.20 17.56 37.65
N THR A 584 19.92 18.07 38.84
CA THR A 584 18.63 17.92 39.54
C THR A 584 17.76 19.18 39.50
N ALA A 585 18.17 20.22 38.79
CA ALA A 585 17.42 21.46 38.72
C ALA A 585 16.06 21.24 38.02
N LYS A 586 14.97 21.68 38.67
CA LYS A 586 13.63 21.69 38.08
C LYS A 586 13.54 22.56 36.83
N ASP A 587 14.32 23.65 36.81
CA ASP A 587 14.48 24.55 35.67
C ASP A 587 15.97 24.69 35.36
N PRO A 588 16.48 23.92 34.37
CA PRO A 588 17.90 23.92 34.02
C PRO A 588 18.40 25.29 33.53
N LEU A 589 17.58 26.04 32.78
CA LEU A 589 18.01 27.34 32.26
C LEU A 589 18.12 28.38 33.37
N LYS A 590 17.18 28.38 34.32
CA LYS A 590 17.26 29.25 35.49
C LYS A 590 18.47 28.92 36.37
N ALA A 591 18.80 27.63 36.51
CA ALA A 591 19.99 27.20 37.26
C ALA A 591 21.28 27.63 36.56
N ILE A 592 21.42 27.39 35.25
CA ILE A 592 22.57 27.83 34.46
C ILE A 592 22.70 29.36 34.52
N ARG A 593 21.59 30.10 34.40
CA ARG A 593 21.59 31.57 34.50
C ARG A 593 22.13 32.05 35.85
N LYS A 594 21.75 31.39 36.94
CA LYS A 594 22.29 31.69 38.27
C LYS A 594 23.79 31.40 38.33
N ASN A 595 24.24 30.23 37.87
CA ASN A 595 25.65 29.85 37.91
C ASN A 595 26.53 30.80 37.07
N CYS A 596 26.02 31.26 35.92
CA CYS A 596 26.68 32.26 35.08
C CYS A 596 26.85 33.59 35.82
N ILE A 597 25.81 34.04 36.54
CA ILE A 597 25.89 35.25 37.37
C ILE A 597 26.86 35.05 38.54
N ASP A 598 26.77 33.94 39.26
CA ASP A 598 27.57 33.66 40.45
C ASP A 598 29.09 33.65 40.14
N CYS A 599 29.52 33.19 38.96
CA CYS A 599 30.94 33.18 38.56
C CYS A 599 31.43 34.55 38.04
N HIS A 600 30.56 35.34 37.42
CA HIS A 600 30.92 36.62 36.80
C HIS A 600 30.52 37.85 37.63
N GLU A 601 30.04 37.67 38.87
CA GLU A 601 29.51 38.74 39.74
C GLU A 601 30.57 39.72 40.28
N GLU A 602 31.85 39.34 40.37
CA GLU A 602 32.87 40.17 41.04
C GLU A 602 33.74 41.06 40.12
N GLU A 603 33.81 40.83 38.80
CA GLU A 603 34.85 41.51 37.98
C GLU A 603 34.38 42.55 36.94
N GLU A 604 33.14 42.60 36.46
CA GLU A 604 32.76 43.61 35.46
C GLU A 604 31.30 44.08 35.54
N LYS A 605 31.06 45.36 35.18
CA LYS A 605 29.77 46.06 35.13
C LYS A 605 28.79 45.52 34.05
N LYS A 606 28.71 44.20 33.83
CA LYS A 606 27.86 43.53 32.85
C LYS A 606 26.94 42.52 33.53
N ASP A 607 25.64 42.61 33.27
CA ASP A 607 24.66 41.60 33.70
C ASP A 607 24.82 40.35 32.80
N TYR A 608 25.67 39.41 33.20
CA TYR A 608 25.90 38.16 32.46
C TYR A 608 24.65 37.27 32.38
N GLY A 609 23.70 37.44 33.31
CA GLY A 609 22.36 36.86 33.19
C GLY A 609 21.64 37.35 31.93
N LYS A 610 21.73 38.65 31.65
CA LYS A 610 21.20 39.24 30.42
C LYS A 610 22.00 38.81 29.17
N VAL A 611 23.32 38.68 29.26
CA VAL A 611 24.15 38.17 28.15
C VAL A 611 23.71 36.77 27.73
N MET A 612 23.48 35.87 28.70
CA MET A 612 22.95 34.53 28.43
C MET A 612 21.55 34.57 27.81
N ASP A 613 20.66 35.43 28.32
CA ASP A 613 19.30 35.60 27.78
C ASP A 613 19.36 36.10 26.32
N ASP A 614 20.25 37.06 26.04
CA ASP A 614 20.49 37.63 24.71
C ASP A 614 21.05 36.58 23.74
N TRP A 615 21.97 35.71 24.17
CA TRP A 615 22.45 34.58 23.36
C TRP A 615 21.34 33.57 23.08
N LEU A 616 20.59 33.14 24.10
CA LEU A 616 19.49 32.17 23.93
C LEU A 616 18.43 32.67 22.95
N GLN A 617 18.02 33.93 23.09
CA GLN A 617 17.02 34.54 22.22
C GLN A 617 17.59 34.83 20.83
N GLY A 618 18.80 35.39 20.76
CA GLY A 618 19.48 35.77 19.53
C GLY A 618 19.70 34.57 18.60
N TYR A 619 20.32 33.52 19.10
CA TYR A 619 20.54 32.30 18.31
C TYR A 619 19.23 31.58 17.98
N GLY A 620 18.27 31.56 18.90
CA GLY A 620 16.93 31.01 18.64
C GLY A 620 16.24 31.70 17.45
N GLY A 621 16.30 33.04 17.40
CA GLY A 621 15.78 33.86 16.32
C GLY A 621 16.53 33.69 14.99
N LYS A 622 17.87 33.69 15.02
CA LYS A 622 18.72 33.46 13.84
C LYS A 622 18.40 32.09 13.20
N LEU A 623 18.42 31.01 13.99
CA LEU A 623 18.14 29.65 13.50
C LEU A 623 16.73 29.50 12.93
N ALA A 624 15.72 30.13 13.55
CA ALA A 624 14.35 30.12 13.04
C ALA A 624 14.24 30.83 11.69
N THR A 625 14.93 31.97 11.54
CA THR A 625 14.95 32.76 10.31
C THR A 625 15.62 32.00 9.16
N LEU A 626 16.81 31.44 9.38
CA LEU A 626 17.52 30.64 8.39
C LEU A 626 16.72 29.40 7.99
N SER A 627 16.10 28.72 8.95
CA SER A 627 15.22 27.57 8.69
C SER A 627 14.02 27.94 7.82
N ALA A 628 13.44 29.13 8.00
CA ALA A 628 12.34 29.63 7.17
C ALA A 628 12.81 29.96 5.74
N GLN A 629 13.98 30.59 5.60
CA GLN A 629 14.58 30.88 4.29
C GLN A 629 14.86 29.59 3.50
N LEU A 630 15.44 28.57 4.12
CA LEU A 630 15.70 27.27 3.47
C LEU A 630 14.42 26.58 2.99
N LYS A 631 13.32 26.65 3.75
CA LYS A 631 12.02 26.13 3.30
C LYS A 631 11.51 26.83 2.05
N GLY A 632 11.71 28.15 1.96
CA GLY A 632 11.35 28.94 0.77
C GLY A 632 12.20 28.60 -0.46
N ILE A 633 13.48 28.28 -0.27
CA ILE A 633 14.38 27.87 -1.36
C ILE A 633 14.07 26.43 -1.82
N GLU A 634 13.81 25.51 -0.89
CA GLU A 634 13.44 24.12 -1.20
C GLU A 634 12.20 24.02 -2.08
N ALA A 635 11.19 24.87 -1.86
CA ALA A 635 9.99 24.90 -2.69
C ALA A 635 10.26 25.27 -4.17
N ARG A 636 11.42 25.88 -4.45
CA ARG A 636 11.82 26.39 -5.78
C ARG A 636 12.98 25.60 -6.42
N ALA A 637 13.65 24.74 -5.66
CA ALA A 637 14.83 24.01 -6.12
C ALA A 637 14.48 22.86 -7.08
N THR A 638 14.99 22.94 -8.32
CA THR A 638 14.74 21.94 -9.38
C THR A 638 15.98 21.16 -9.79
N ALA A 639 17.19 21.73 -9.62
CA ALA A 639 18.45 21.09 -9.99
C ALA A 639 18.96 20.11 -8.91
N PRO A 640 19.63 19.00 -9.28
CA PRO A 640 20.25 18.06 -8.35
C PRO A 640 21.25 18.73 -7.39
N ASP A 641 22.10 19.61 -7.91
CA ASP A 641 23.17 20.26 -7.15
C ASP A 641 22.61 21.18 -6.05
N GLN A 642 21.51 21.89 -6.36
CA GLN A 642 20.77 22.70 -5.38
C GLN A 642 20.18 21.85 -4.25
N ARG A 643 19.76 20.61 -4.54
CA ARG A 643 19.21 19.71 -3.52
C ARG A 643 20.29 19.19 -2.58
N GLU A 644 21.50 18.95 -3.11
CA GLU A 644 22.65 18.56 -2.29
C GLU A 644 23.08 19.71 -1.35
N SER A 645 23.25 20.93 -1.86
CA SER A 645 23.55 22.11 -1.01
C SER A 645 22.47 22.36 0.04
N LEU A 646 21.18 22.26 -0.34
CA LEU A 646 20.07 22.37 0.61
C LEU A 646 20.11 21.30 1.70
N GLN A 647 20.54 20.09 1.38
CA GLN A 647 20.69 19.03 2.36
C GLN A 647 21.82 19.35 3.35
N LYS A 648 22.98 19.82 2.85
CA LYS A 648 24.11 20.25 3.71
C LYS A 648 23.73 21.40 4.63
N LEU A 649 23.02 22.41 4.13
CA LEU A 649 22.53 23.56 4.92
C LEU A 649 21.52 23.14 6.00
N LYS A 650 20.62 22.21 5.67
CA LYS A 650 19.66 21.69 6.66
C LYS A 650 20.34 20.89 7.76
N SER A 651 21.27 20.00 7.39
CA SER A 651 22.04 19.21 8.35
C SER A 651 22.88 20.11 9.26
N SER A 652 23.43 21.18 8.71
CA SER A 652 24.16 22.23 9.42
C SER A 652 23.30 22.94 10.49
N LEU A 653 22.13 23.45 10.12
CA LEU A 653 21.20 24.06 11.08
C LEU A 653 20.69 23.08 12.14
N GLU A 654 20.45 21.83 11.75
CA GLU A 654 20.03 20.78 12.68
C GLU A 654 21.13 20.43 13.69
N LEU A 655 22.40 20.43 13.25
CA LEU A 655 23.56 20.23 14.10
C LEU A 655 23.66 21.36 15.13
N LEU A 656 23.63 22.63 14.71
CA LEU A 656 23.65 23.77 15.64
C LEU A 656 22.50 23.72 16.64
N GLN A 657 21.28 23.41 16.17
CA GLN A 657 20.12 23.34 17.05
C GLN A 657 20.28 22.25 18.13
N LYS A 658 20.89 21.11 17.79
CA LYS A 658 21.15 20.02 18.74
C LYS A 658 22.33 20.30 19.65
N ALA A 659 23.41 20.86 19.11
CA ALA A 659 24.62 21.21 19.85
C ALA A 659 24.38 22.34 20.85
N ARG A 660 23.41 23.23 20.56
CA ARG A 660 23.12 24.48 21.28
C ARG A 660 24.30 25.45 21.16
N PRO A 661 24.13 26.56 20.42
CA PRO A 661 25.18 27.56 20.14
C PRO A 661 25.99 28.04 21.35
N ILE A 662 25.38 28.13 22.53
CA ILE A 662 26.04 28.64 23.74
C ILE A 662 27.20 27.76 24.21
N HIS A 663 27.28 26.48 23.82
CA HIS A 663 28.43 25.66 24.24
C HIS A 663 29.74 26.05 23.52
N ASN A 664 29.68 26.78 22.40
CA ASN A 664 30.82 27.42 21.75
C ASN A 664 30.27 28.55 20.85
N VAL A 665 30.27 29.77 21.40
CA VAL A 665 29.67 30.96 20.79
C VAL A 665 30.41 31.35 19.50
N ALA A 666 31.75 31.33 19.52
CA ALA A 666 32.59 31.65 18.37
C ALA A 666 32.30 30.69 17.19
N LEU A 667 32.34 29.38 17.46
CA LEU A 667 32.03 28.37 16.45
C LEU A 667 30.60 28.52 15.92
N ALA A 668 29.64 28.83 16.79
CA ALA A 668 28.26 29.00 16.37
C ALA A 668 28.06 30.21 15.46
N ASP A 669 28.76 31.31 15.69
CA ASP A 669 28.69 32.49 14.84
C ASP A 669 29.33 32.26 13.48
N GLU A 670 30.53 31.66 13.42
CA GLU A 670 31.21 31.32 12.15
C GLU A 670 30.38 30.37 11.30
N VAL A 671 29.78 29.37 11.95
CA VAL A 671 28.87 28.44 11.31
C VAL A 671 27.64 29.15 10.73
N ILE A 672 27.04 30.06 11.49
CA ILE A 672 25.86 30.82 11.04
C ILE A 672 26.23 31.69 9.85
N GLU A 673 27.40 32.34 9.88
CA GLU A 673 27.90 33.15 8.78
C GLU A 673 28.09 32.32 7.51
N ALA A 674 28.73 31.15 7.60
CA ALA A 674 28.89 30.24 6.46
C ALA A 674 27.54 29.78 5.87
N VAL A 675 26.54 29.50 6.72
CA VAL A 675 25.18 29.16 6.27
C VAL A 675 24.50 30.35 5.58
N GLU A 676 24.68 31.56 6.11
CA GLU A 676 24.14 32.78 5.51
C GLU A 676 24.75 33.09 4.14
N GLU A 677 26.07 32.91 3.99
CA GLU A 677 26.77 33.08 2.72
C GLU A 677 26.28 32.11 1.65
N GLU A 678 26.16 30.83 1.97
CA GLU A 678 25.67 29.82 1.03
C GLU A 678 24.20 30.08 0.64
N ILE A 679 23.36 30.51 1.60
CA ILE A 679 21.97 30.94 1.32
C ILE A 679 21.93 32.15 0.37
N LYS A 680 22.83 33.13 0.53
CA LYS A 680 22.97 34.27 -0.39
C LYS A 680 23.37 33.79 -1.79
N GLY A 681 24.32 32.87 -1.90
CA GLY A 681 24.75 32.26 -3.17
C GLY A 681 23.62 31.54 -3.92
N LEU A 682 22.79 30.77 -3.20
CA LEU A 682 21.62 30.09 -3.77
C LEU A 682 20.53 31.06 -4.25
N ASN A 683 20.37 32.21 -3.61
CA ASN A 683 19.46 33.26 -4.07
C ASN A 683 20.02 34.06 -5.26
N GLY A 684 21.33 34.30 -5.32
CA GLY A 684 22.01 35.02 -6.40
C GLY A 684 22.10 34.24 -7.72
N SER A 685 22.17 32.91 -7.65
CA SER A 685 22.25 32.01 -8.82
C SER A 685 20.96 31.93 -9.66
N ALA A 686 19.87 32.58 -9.21
CA ALA A 686 18.57 32.59 -9.89
C ALA A 686 18.46 33.61 -11.04
N LEU A 687 19.51 34.38 -11.36
CA LEU A 687 19.48 35.50 -12.32
C LEU A 687 20.31 35.33 -13.60
N THR A 688 20.58 34.10 -14.05
CA THR A 688 21.11 33.87 -15.41
C THR A 688 20.27 32.85 -16.18
N PRO A 689 19.56 33.23 -17.25
CA PRO A 689 18.93 32.27 -18.15
C PRO A 689 20.03 31.58 -18.95
N ALA A 690 20.28 30.30 -18.66
CA ALA A 690 21.19 29.48 -19.46
C ALA A 690 20.68 29.44 -20.91
N SER A 691 21.48 30.03 -21.81
CA SER A 691 21.22 30.06 -23.24
C SER A 691 21.14 28.63 -23.79
N SER A 692 20.20 28.42 -24.71
CA SER A 692 20.06 27.22 -25.49
C SER A 692 21.31 26.92 -26.31
N GLN A 693 22.04 25.86 -25.95
CA GLN A 693 22.89 25.16 -26.91
C GLN A 693 22.46 23.70 -27.00
N VAL A 694 21.87 23.40 -28.16
CA VAL A 694 21.57 22.04 -28.64
C VAL A 694 22.89 21.38 -29.02
N PRO A 695 23.27 20.22 -28.47
CA PRO A 695 24.31 19.41 -29.07
C PRO A 695 23.71 18.64 -30.25
N LYS A 696 24.18 18.97 -31.46
CA LYS A 696 24.04 18.09 -32.63
C LYS A 696 24.84 16.82 -32.35
N SER A 697 24.16 15.71 -32.13
CA SER A 697 24.76 14.37 -32.17
C SER A 697 24.50 13.76 -33.55
N LYS A 698 25.59 13.57 -34.30
CA LYS A 698 25.65 12.60 -35.41
C LYS A 698 25.64 11.19 -34.81
N TYR A 699 25.04 10.27 -35.58
CA TYR A 699 24.87 8.83 -35.37
C TYR A 699 23.57 8.41 -34.69
#